data_AF-A0A2P4ESM3-F1
#
_entry.id   AF-A0A2P4ESM3-F1
#
_cell.length_a   1.000
_cell.length_b   1.000
_cell.length_c   1.000
_cell.angle_alpha   90.00
_cell.angle_beta   90.00
_cell.angle_gamma   90.00
#
_symmetry.space_group_name_H-M   'P 1'
#
loop_
_entity.id
_entity.type
_entity.pdbx_description
1 polymer ?
#
loop_
_entity_poly.entity_id
_entity_poly.type
_entity_poly.pdbx_seq_one_letter_code
_entity_poly.pdbx_strand_id
1 'polypeptide(L)'
;MELNGIFLNPVSRPIEGVIKADDEASLYNELSEYVLTDEVAKRLEAFLDAYTNYHGANGVWVSGFFGSGKSHLLKMLALLLENRTIDGSSALGIFLPKIDEDDELLRSKLKKAVAIPSKSILFNIDQKADIISKTQIDALLSVFVKVFNEMCGYFGKQGYIAQFERDLDSREQFQTFKEAYQAIANKPWERGREQALLESGSIAKAYAQITGEDPAIAKGILDKYRTQYSVSIEDFGNQVKAWLDKQPANFRLNFFVDEVGQYIAENTKLMTNLQTVAESLATKCNGRAWIIVTAQEDMNSVLGDLSKQQSNDFTKIQARFSNRLKLTSADVAEVIQRRLLTKNQTGADILGAVYEQQVNNFKTLFEFSDGAQTYQNFRDVAHFTYCYPFVPYQFPLFQAAIRGISAHNGFEGKANSVGERSMLGVFREVAIAIENEPVGQLATFDRMFEGIRGALKSAIQSAISTAEHHLGDEYAVRVLKTLFLVKYVKEFKATLRNLGVLMLEGFGEDVPAQRKKLEAALNLLEQQTYIQRNGELYEYLTDEEKDIEEEIKNTEAETGDILDELEKLLFDGVIKQRKIRYENGQDYAYTRKMDDKVLSREQELAIHVVTPLSDNFDNLTVQRMQSMGRDELRVVLPADARFMQDLTMYKRTETYIRQNSSTPQESVKRILDAKSFQNTERSADLQERAKQLLAGAQLIINAADIDVPNTDGQTRVLKGFFQLIETTYPNLRMLRDVPFSEADIGKYLRQGQEGLLGNDATSLSEPEQELLAFIQTNARSGVRTTVKSLLERFERKSYGWYYAAILCNLALLFARGKVEVRQDSNPLEGDLLERSLRNTNAHATLVLEPQIEFSASQVRALKDFYADFVGEPASSNEARALARETIDAIKEMEIDLAELHGQKVQYPFLGVLDGVLATLKEVAAQSPAWFLTDLSRAEDQLLDAKEQIIDPVRRFMKSPQKGIYDQARLLVQEQQDNFAYVDSAEVSVILDVLADAKPWQGNQLQQVRQQLEALQQAIASQLANEQSASEQLLDELEQRLQGAEGYPALAEDHKELLSAPFLQAKQQLKGQKLIAVIRDQRNRFEEQQYPQLLIKLEQLARPKSPQVEPPKPSDQPESTDGPLHVPVRDVAETRIVQSRHIKVGYAKPWLTSETELDEYLDKQREAWLKEIQAGNRVQI
;
A
#
# COMPACT_ATOMS: atom_id res chain seq x y z
N MET A 1 -69.24 21.27 17.42
CA MET A 1 -69.81 19.92 17.28
C MET A 1 -68.72 18.94 17.68
N GLU A 2 -69.07 17.93 18.46
CA GLU A 2 -68.13 16.90 18.95
C GLU A 2 -67.99 15.77 17.92
N LEU A 3 -66.92 14.98 18.02
CA LEU A 3 -66.68 13.86 17.12
C LEU A 3 -67.76 12.77 17.25
N ASN A 4 -68.34 12.54 18.42
CA ASN A 4 -69.41 11.57 18.65
C ASN A 4 -70.61 11.77 17.68
N GLY A 5 -70.91 13.02 17.31
CA GLY A 5 -72.06 13.40 16.49
C GLY A 5 -71.86 13.31 14.98
N ILE A 6 -70.65 13.06 14.46
CA ILE A 6 -70.41 13.00 12.99
C ILE A 6 -70.54 11.59 12.40
N PHE A 7 -70.48 10.55 13.24
CA PHE A 7 -70.56 9.15 12.80
C PHE A 7 -72.01 8.72 12.55
N LEU A 8 -72.21 7.74 11.65
CA LEU A 8 -73.52 7.13 11.39
C LEU A 8 -73.95 6.17 12.51
N ASN A 9 -72.98 5.41 13.02
CA ASN A 9 -73.16 4.46 14.13
C ASN A 9 -72.18 4.83 15.25
N PRO A 10 -72.55 4.71 16.55
CA PRO A 10 -71.65 5.02 17.66
C PRO A 10 -70.35 4.21 17.59
N VAL A 11 -69.20 4.87 17.81
CA VAL A 11 -67.88 4.21 17.86
C VAL A 11 -67.72 3.36 19.13
N SER A 12 -68.36 3.78 20.23
CA SER A 12 -68.40 3.09 21.51
C SER A 12 -69.18 1.76 21.50
N ARG A 13 -70.01 1.48 20.49
CA ARG A 13 -70.78 0.23 20.39
C ARG A 13 -69.86 -1.01 20.45
N PRO A 14 -70.29 -2.14 21.06
CA PRO A 14 -69.44 -3.33 21.14
C PRO A 14 -69.21 -3.93 19.75
N ILE A 15 -67.94 -4.27 19.46
CA ILE A 15 -67.53 -5.00 18.26
C ILE A 15 -66.76 -6.23 18.77
N GLU A 16 -67.33 -7.43 18.64
CA GLU A 16 -66.62 -8.65 19.00
C GLU A 16 -65.48 -8.92 18.01
N GLY A 17 -64.29 -9.22 18.52
CA GLY A 17 -63.12 -9.60 17.71
C GLY A 17 -63.08 -11.08 17.34
N VAL A 18 -63.75 -11.94 18.11
CA VAL A 18 -63.66 -13.40 18.03
C VAL A 18 -65.05 -14.04 18.14
N ILE A 19 -65.63 -14.40 16.99
CA ILE A 19 -66.93 -15.06 16.88
C ILE A 19 -67.00 -16.34 17.72
N LYS A 20 -67.99 -16.41 18.63
CA LYS A 20 -68.40 -17.62 19.36
C LYS A 20 -69.47 -18.36 18.55
N ALA A 21 -69.23 -19.63 18.22
CA ALA A 21 -70.04 -20.36 17.23
C ALA A 21 -71.46 -20.75 17.68
N ASP A 22 -71.78 -20.58 18.97
CA ASP A 22 -72.98 -21.11 19.63
C ASP A 22 -74.07 -20.03 19.90
N ASP A 23 -73.84 -18.77 19.54
CA ASP A 23 -74.76 -17.64 19.78
C ASP A 23 -75.33 -17.09 18.45
N GLU A 24 -76.56 -17.50 18.10
CA GLU A 24 -77.19 -17.11 16.83
C GLU A 24 -77.50 -15.61 16.72
N ALA A 25 -77.69 -14.91 17.84
CA ALA A 25 -77.93 -13.46 17.85
C ALA A 25 -76.63 -12.66 17.58
N SER A 26 -75.47 -13.19 17.97
CA SER A 26 -74.19 -12.62 17.54
C SER A 26 -73.97 -12.81 16.04
N LEU A 27 -74.28 -13.99 15.50
CA LEU A 27 -74.11 -14.29 14.06
C LEU A 27 -74.87 -13.34 13.13
N TYR A 28 -76.09 -12.89 13.50
CA TYR A 28 -76.81 -11.88 12.70
C TYR A 28 -76.04 -10.55 12.66
N ASN A 29 -75.62 -10.06 13.83
CA ASN A 29 -74.93 -8.77 13.96
C ASN A 29 -73.57 -8.77 13.26
N GLU A 30 -72.78 -9.84 13.41
CA GLU A 30 -71.49 -10.01 12.75
C GLU A 30 -71.64 -10.07 11.23
N LEU A 31 -72.59 -10.88 10.72
CA LEU A 31 -72.86 -10.95 9.29
C LEU A 31 -73.39 -9.61 8.76
N SER A 32 -74.24 -8.89 9.49
CA SER A 32 -74.73 -7.57 9.09
C SER A 32 -73.67 -6.45 9.16
N GLU A 33 -72.69 -6.55 10.07
CA GLU A 33 -71.56 -5.60 10.14
C GLU A 33 -70.35 -5.96 9.26
N TYR A 34 -70.28 -7.17 8.69
CA TYR A 34 -69.17 -7.55 7.81
C TYR A 34 -69.03 -6.58 6.63
N VAL A 35 -67.84 -5.99 6.46
CA VAL A 35 -67.50 -5.16 5.29
C VAL A 35 -66.84 -6.04 4.23
N LEU A 36 -67.45 -6.08 3.06
CA LEU A 36 -66.80 -6.57 1.84
C LEU A 36 -65.94 -5.44 1.27
N THR A 37 -64.65 -5.71 1.06
CA THR A 37 -63.68 -4.76 0.51
C THR A 37 -63.47 -4.98 -0.98
N ASP A 38 -62.91 -3.97 -1.63
CA ASP A 38 -62.72 -3.94 -3.08
C ASP A 38 -61.79 -5.05 -3.59
N GLU A 39 -60.76 -5.46 -2.83
CA GLU A 39 -59.89 -6.58 -3.19
C GLU A 39 -60.53 -7.92 -2.80
N VAL A 40 -61.13 -8.06 -1.60
CA VAL A 40 -61.82 -9.30 -1.20
C VAL A 40 -62.97 -9.63 -2.17
N ALA A 41 -63.73 -8.66 -2.66
CA ALA A 41 -64.76 -8.85 -3.68
C ALA A 41 -64.20 -9.54 -4.95
N LYS A 42 -63.10 -9.00 -5.49
CA LYS A 42 -62.44 -9.52 -6.71
C LYS A 42 -61.80 -10.90 -6.49
N ARG A 43 -61.28 -11.19 -5.28
CA ARG A 43 -60.77 -12.53 -4.92
C ARG A 43 -61.90 -13.54 -4.69
N LEU A 44 -62.99 -13.11 -4.06
CA LEU A 44 -64.20 -13.87 -3.83
C LEU A 44 -64.88 -14.25 -5.15
N GLU A 45 -64.91 -13.33 -6.13
CA GLU A 45 -65.42 -13.59 -7.48
C GLU A 45 -64.74 -14.78 -8.16
N ALA A 46 -63.40 -14.86 -8.04
CA ALA A 46 -62.60 -15.97 -8.57
C ALA A 46 -62.82 -17.28 -7.79
N PHE A 47 -62.96 -17.22 -6.45
CA PHE A 47 -63.30 -18.39 -5.66
C PHE A 47 -64.70 -18.93 -5.98
N LEU A 48 -65.73 -18.07 -6.08
CA LEU A 48 -67.10 -18.48 -6.40
C LEU A 48 -67.21 -19.10 -7.80
N ASP A 49 -66.39 -18.63 -8.74
CA ASP A 49 -66.26 -19.23 -10.07
C ASP A 49 -65.65 -20.64 -10.00
N ALA A 50 -64.47 -20.78 -9.38
CA ALA A 50 -63.80 -22.07 -9.19
C ALA A 50 -64.62 -23.05 -8.33
N TYR A 51 -65.44 -22.54 -7.40
CA TYR A 51 -66.41 -23.32 -6.65
C TYR A 51 -67.49 -23.83 -7.60
N THR A 52 -68.18 -22.94 -8.32
CA THR A 52 -69.28 -23.31 -9.24
C THR A 52 -68.78 -24.26 -10.35
N ASN A 53 -67.64 -23.93 -10.95
CA ASN A 53 -67.01 -24.60 -12.08
C ASN A 53 -65.73 -25.33 -11.61
N TYR A 54 -65.87 -26.58 -11.16
CA TYR A 54 -64.75 -27.34 -10.60
C TYR A 54 -63.71 -27.74 -11.67
N HIS A 55 -62.48 -27.25 -11.51
CA HIS A 55 -61.34 -27.51 -12.40
C HIS A 55 -60.22 -28.33 -11.74
N GLY A 56 -60.58 -29.35 -10.94
CA GLY A 56 -59.61 -30.32 -10.41
C GLY A 56 -58.87 -29.93 -9.13
N ALA A 57 -59.11 -28.72 -8.60
CA ALA A 57 -58.58 -28.25 -7.32
C ALA A 57 -59.72 -27.83 -6.39
N ASN A 58 -59.73 -28.37 -5.17
CA ASN A 58 -60.74 -28.14 -4.12
C ASN A 58 -60.17 -27.42 -2.88
N GLY A 59 -58.89 -27.05 -2.92
CA GLY A 59 -58.19 -26.32 -1.86
C GLY A 59 -58.29 -24.81 -2.07
N VAL A 60 -58.63 -24.08 -1.01
CA VAL A 60 -58.67 -22.62 -0.95
C VAL A 60 -57.79 -22.13 0.19
N TRP A 61 -56.89 -21.19 -0.10
CA TRP A 61 -55.93 -20.65 0.86
C TRP A 61 -56.24 -19.18 1.17
N VAL A 62 -56.62 -18.90 2.42
CA VAL A 62 -56.90 -17.56 2.92
C VAL A 62 -55.66 -17.02 3.64
N SER A 63 -54.96 -16.06 3.03
CA SER A 63 -53.70 -15.54 3.54
C SER A 63 -53.72 -14.03 3.77
N GLY A 64 -52.79 -13.54 4.59
CA GLY A 64 -52.71 -12.15 5.04
C GLY A 64 -52.07 -12.04 6.41
N PHE A 65 -51.59 -10.86 6.76
CA PHE A 65 -50.91 -10.55 8.03
C PHE A 65 -51.82 -10.72 9.27
N PHE A 66 -51.24 -10.58 10.47
CA PHE A 66 -51.99 -10.68 11.73
C PHE A 66 -53.07 -9.59 11.83
N GLY A 67 -54.26 -9.92 12.37
CA GLY A 67 -55.37 -8.97 12.48
C GLY A 67 -56.11 -8.64 11.18
N SER A 68 -55.71 -9.19 10.02
CA SER A 68 -56.28 -8.85 8.70
C SER A 68 -57.69 -9.41 8.41
N GLY A 69 -58.40 -10.00 9.39
CA GLY A 69 -59.76 -10.50 9.21
C GLY A 69 -59.93 -11.88 8.54
N LYS A 70 -58.85 -12.64 8.27
CA LYS A 70 -58.90 -13.98 7.63
C LYS A 70 -59.96 -14.91 8.24
N SER A 71 -59.92 -15.06 9.56
CA SER A 71 -60.82 -15.92 10.34
C SER A 71 -62.27 -15.43 10.28
N HIS A 72 -62.49 -14.11 10.18
CA HIS A 72 -63.82 -13.54 9.97
C HIS A 72 -64.34 -13.91 8.57
N LEU A 73 -63.55 -13.73 7.51
CA LEU A 73 -63.91 -14.16 6.16
C LEU A 73 -64.18 -15.67 6.08
N LEU A 74 -63.33 -16.51 6.71
CA LEU A 74 -63.53 -17.96 6.80
C LEU A 74 -64.90 -18.31 7.39
N LYS A 75 -65.26 -17.69 8.52
CA LYS A 75 -66.53 -17.91 9.21
C LYS A 75 -67.74 -17.40 8.41
N MET A 76 -67.63 -16.23 7.78
CA MET A 76 -68.69 -15.72 6.89
C MET A 76 -68.92 -16.64 5.69
N LEU A 77 -67.87 -17.13 5.03
CA LEU A 77 -67.98 -18.08 3.91
C LEU A 77 -68.65 -19.40 4.34
N ALA A 78 -68.39 -19.86 5.57
CA ALA A 78 -69.05 -21.06 6.10
C ALA A 78 -70.58 -20.89 6.22
N LEU A 79 -71.04 -19.74 6.72
CA LEU A 79 -72.47 -19.41 6.82
C LEU A 79 -73.12 -19.19 5.44
N LEU A 80 -72.40 -18.53 4.53
CA LEU A 80 -72.88 -18.16 3.20
C LEU A 80 -73.09 -19.38 2.29
N LEU A 81 -72.11 -20.29 2.19
CA LEU A 81 -72.23 -21.46 1.30
C LEU A 81 -73.27 -22.49 1.79
N GLU A 82 -73.55 -22.53 3.10
CA GLU A 82 -74.66 -23.32 3.66
C GLU A 82 -76.01 -22.59 3.55
N ASN A 83 -76.00 -21.30 3.19
CA ASN A 83 -77.15 -20.38 3.20
C ASN A 83 -77.94 -20.39 4.52
N ARG A 84 -77.24 -20.53 5.67
CA ARG A 84 -77.87 -20.74 6.97
C ARG A 84 -78.89 -19.65 7.25
N THR A 85 -80.07 -20.04 7.72
CA THR A 85 -81.08 -19.12 8.23
C THR A 85 -80.69 -18.63 9.62
N ILE A 86 -80.67 -17.31 9.82
CA ILE A 86 -80.27 -16.62 11.05
C ILE A 86 -81.36 -15.56 11.31
N ASP A 87 -81.99 -15.58 12.48
CA ASP A 87 -83.11 -14.69 12.86
C ASP A 87 -84.19 -14.52 11.76
N GLY A 88 -84.57 -15.65 11.15
CA GLY A 88 -85.58 -15.71 10.08
C GLY A 88 -85.14 -15.20 8.71
N SER A 89 -83.96 -14.58 8.61
CA SER A 89 -83.33 -14.16 7.36
C SER A 89 -82.37 -15.23 6.83
N SER A 90 -82.11 -15.27 5.53
CA SER A 90 -81.06 -16.13 4.96
C SER A 90 -79.70 -15.41 4.96
N ALA A 91 -78.60 -16.14 5.15
CA ALA A 91 -77.26 -15.57 5.08
C ALA A 91 -76.99 -14.84 3.75
N LEU A 92 -77.51 -15.37 2.64
CA LEU A 92 -77.48 -14.69 1.34
C LEU A 92 -78.24 -13.35 1.36
N GLY A 93 -79.42 -13.29 1.99
CA GLY A 93 -80.23 -12.08 2.08
C GLY A 93 -79.58 -10.96 2.91
N ILE A 94 -78.83 -11.33 3.97
CA ILE A 94 -78.08 -10.37 4.81
C ILE A 94 -76.81 -9.87 4.09
N PHE A 95 -76.21 -10.68 3.22
CA PHE A 95 -74.92 -10.37 2.59
C PHE A 95 -75.03 -9.72 1.20
N LEU A 96 -76.05 -10.07 0.40
CA LEU A 96 -76.23 -9.52 -0.96
C LEU A 96 -76.26 -7.97 -1.02
N PRO A 97 -76.83 -7.23 -0.05
CA PRO A 97 -76.81 -5.76 -0.04
C PRO A 97 -75.42 -5.12 0.20
N LYS A 98 -74.38 -5.92 0.49
CA LYS A 98 -73.00 -5.44 0.75
C LYS A 98 -72.10 -5.44 -0.47
N ILE A 99 -72.53 -6.15 -1.53
CA ILE A 99 -71.93 -6.03 -2.85
C ILE A 99 -72.50 -4.75 -3.44
N ASP A 100 -71.70 -3.98 -4.19
CA ASP A 100 -72.20 -2.79 -4.88
C ASP A 100 -73.29 -3.15 -5.90
N GLU A 101 -74.23 -2.23 -6.15
CA GLU A 101 -75.39 -2.51 -7.01
C GLU A 101 -75.01 -2.71 -8.49
N ASP A 102 -73.92 -2.08 -8.92
CA ASP A 102 -73.37 -2.21 -10.28
C ASP A 102 -72.67 -3.58 -10.53
N ASP A 103 -72.20 -4.28 -9.49
CA ASP A 103 -71.55 -5.59 -9.63
C ASP A 103 -72.56 -6.76 -9.61
N GLU A 104 -73.45 -6.78 -10.59
CA GLU A 104 -74.36 -7.92 -10.80
C GLU A 104 -73.61 -9.20 -11.23
N LEU A 105 -72.33 -9.13 -11.60
CA LEU A 105 -71.52 -10.31 -11.92
C LEU A 105 -71.17 -11.09 -10.65
N LEU A 106 -70.64 -10.42 -9.61
CA LEU A 106 -70.39 -11.03 -8.30
C LEU A 106 -71.70 -11.43 -7.63
N ARG A 107 -72.75 -10.60 -7.69
CA ARG A 107 -74.10 -10.95 -7.20
C ARG A 107 -74.61 -12.23 -7.88
N SER A 108 -74.45 -12.37 -9.20
CA SER A 108 -74.84 -13.56 -9.96
C SER A 108 -74.02 -14.80 -9.60
N LYS A 109 -72.69 -14.67 -9.46
CA LYS A 109 -71.80 -15.77 -9.03
C LYS A 109 -72.12 -16.25 -7.61
N LEU A 110 -72.37 -15.33 -6.67
CA LEU A 110 -72.76 -15.69 -5.30
C LEU A 110 -74.12 -16.40 -5.28
N LYS A 111 -75.15 -15.86 -5.95
CA LYS A 111 -76.47 -16.52 -6.10
C LYS A 111 -76.34 -17.95 -6.64
N LYS A 112 -75.45 -18.19 -7.62
CA LYS A 112 -75.20 -19.53 -8.21
C LYS A 112 -74.49 -20.47 -7.24
N ALA A 113 -73.43 -20.03 -6.57
CA ALA A 113 -72.67 -20.86 -5.63
C ALA A 113 -73.53 -21.28 -4.42
N VAL A 114 -74.35 -20.36 -3.90
CA VAL A 114 -75.23 -20.58 -2.74
C VAL A 114 -76.50 -21.37 -3.09
N ALA A 115 -76.87 -21.44 -4.37
CA ALA A 115 -77.91 -22.35 -4.86
C ALA A 115 -77.48 -23.83 -4.91
N ILE A 116 -76.20 -24.13 -4.66
CA ILE A 116 -75.71 -25.51 -4.53
C ILE A 116 -75.90 -25.96 -3.07
N PRO A 117 -76.69 -27.02 -2.79
CA PRO A 117 -76.87 -27.51 -1.43
C PRO A 117 -75.52 -27.90 -0.81
N SER A 118 -75.16 -27.32 0.33
CA SER A 118 -73.90 -27.65 1.00
C SER A 118 -74.00 -27.66 2.52
N LYS A 119 -73.01 -28.28 3.17
CA LYS A 119 -72.81 -28.26 4.62
C LYS A 119 -71.40 -27.77 4.94
N SER A 120 -71.27 -26.90 5.93
CA SER A 120 -70.01 -26.30 6.35
C SER A 120 -69.58 -26.84 7.72
N ILE A 121 -68.38 -27.42 7.80
CA ILE A 121 -67.71 -27.81 9.06
C ILE A 121 -66.64 -26.78 9.37
N LEU A 122 -66.94 -25.88 10.31
CA LEU A 122 -66.03 -24.84 10.80
C LEU A 122 -65.30 -25.30 12.07
N PHE A 123 -63.96 -25.21 12.10
CA PHE A 123 -63.17 -25.50 13.30
C PHE A 123 -61.81 -24.80 13.31
N ASN A 124 -61.34 -24.45 14.51
CA ASN A 124 -59.95 -24.07 14.76
C ASN A 124 -59.10 -25.33 14.98
N ILE A 125 -57.91 -25.40 14.38
CA ILE A 125 -57.07 -26.61 14.46
C ILE A 125 -56.38 -26.76 15.82
N ASP A 126 -55.77 -25.69 16.35
CA ASP A 126 -55.02 -25.70 17.62
C ASP A 126 -55.92 -26.12 18.79
N GLN A 127 -57.09 -25.47 18.92
CA GLN A 127 -58.08 -25.73 19.97
C GLN A 127 -58.62 -27.18 19.95
N LYS A 128 -58.81 -27.77 18.75
CA LYS A 128 -59.27 -29.15 18.62
C LYS A 128 -58.13 -30.18 18.79
N ALA A 129 -56.87 -29.76 18.62
CA ALA A 129 -55.68 -30.59 18.67
C ALA A 129 -55.09 -30.77 20.08
N ASP A 130 -55.19 -29.79 21.00
CA ASP A 130 -54.60 -29.88 22.36
C ASP A 130 -55.06 -31.09 23.21
N ILE A 131 -56.15 -31.75 22.80
CA ILE A 131 -56.69 -32.98 23.42
C ILE A 131 -55.91 -34.24 22.98
N ILE A 132 -55.02 -34.13 22.00
CA ILE A 132 -54.27 -35.23 21.36
C ILE A 132 -52.77 -34.88 21.35
N SER A 133 -51.90 -35.81 21.76
CA SER A 133 -50.46 -35.54 21.91
C SER A 133 -49.81 -35.03 20.62
N LYS A 134 -49.26 -33.81 20.66
CA LYS A 134 -48.59 -33.09 19.54
C LYS A 134 -47.37 -33.80 18.93
N THR A 135 -46.97 -34.95 19.45
CA THR A 135 -45.82 -35.75 19.02
C THR A 135 -46.13 -36.79 17.92
N GLN A 136 -47.40 -37.00 17.56
CA GLN A 136 -47.78 -37.97 16.52
C GLN A 136 -47.88 -37.34 15.11
N ILE A 137 -47.33 -38.05 14.12
CA ILE A 137 -47.27 -37.62 12.71
C ILE A 137 -48.67 -37.45 12.10
N ASP A 138 -49.64 -38.23 12.56
CA ASP A 138 -51.02 -38.26 12.05
C ASP A 138 -51.98 -37.26 12.72
N ALA A 139 -51.46 -36.38 13.60
CA ALA A 139 -52.27 -35.48 14.42
C ALA A 139 -53.27 -34.65 13.59
N LEU A 140 -52.84 -34.08 12.45
CA LEU A 140 -53.72 -33.31 11.56
C LEU A 140 -54.89 -34.15 11.01
N LEU A 141 -54.64 -35.38 10.53
CA LEU A 141 -55.70 -36.27 10.04
C LEU A 141 -56.68 -36.61 11.16
N SER A 142 -56.18 -36.85 12.38
CA SER A 142 -57.03 -37.17 13.52
C SER A 142 -58.06 -36.08 13.84
N VAL A 143 -57.72 -34.80 13.64
CA VAL A 143 -58.65 -33.68 13.82
C VAL A 143 -59.72 -33.65 12.72
N PHE A 144 -59.34 -33.83 11.45
CA PHE A 144 -60.30 -33.91 10.33
C PHE A 144 -61.29 -35.07 10.51
N VAL A 145 -60.81 -36.26 10.90
CA VAL A 145 -61.66 -37.42 11.21
C VAL A 145 -62.58 -37.13 12.39
N LYS A 146 -62.06 -36.52 13.46
CA LYS A 146 -62.82 -36.13 14.66
C LYS A 146 -63.98 -35.18 14.34
N VAL A 147 -63.75 -34.09 13.61
CA VAL A 147 -64.81 -33.11 13.30
C VAL A 147 -65.82 -33.64 12.28
N PHE A 148 -65.39 -34.50 11.35
CA PHE A 148 -66.30 -35.19 10.43
C PHE A 148 -67.19 -36.20 11.18
N ASN A 149 -66.63 -36.92 12.16
CA ASN A 149 -67.38 -37.82 13.04
C ASN A 149 -68.39 -37.03 13.89
N GLU A 150 -67.97 -35.90 14.50
CA GLU A 150 -68.85 -35.00 15.26
C GLU A 150 -70.02 -34.47 14.39
N MET A 151 -69.76 -34.06 13.14
CA MET A 151 -70.80 -33.64 12.18
C MET A 151 -71.80 -34.76 11.86
N CYS A 152 -71.32 -36.00 11.74
CA CYS A 152 -72.17 -37.18 11.53
C CYS A 152 -72.93 -37.64 12.80
N GLY A 153 -72.75 -36.98 13.96
CA GLY A 153 -73.34 -37.38 15.25
C GLY A 153 -72.56 -38.48 16.01
N TYR A 154 -71.47 -38.98 15.43
CA TYR A 154 -70.59 -40.01 16.03
C TYR A 154 -69.63 -39.42 17.08
N PHE A 155 -69.02 -40.28 17.87
CA PHE A 155 -68.19 -39.90 19.03
C PHE A 155 -66.76 -39.50 18.65
N GLY A 156 -66.58 -38.26 18.17
CA GLY A 156 -65.28 -37.74 17.72
C GLY A 156 -64.13 -37.79 18.74
N LYS A 157 -64.42 -37.87 20.06
CA LYS A 157 -63.38 -38.02 21.11
C LYS A 157 -62.59 -39.33 20.99
N GLN A 158 -63.17 -40.41 20.46
CA GLN A 158 -62.51 -41.71 20.32
C GLN A 158 -62.89 -42.38 18.99
N GLY A 159 -62.01 -42.27 17.99
CA GLY A 159 -62.28 -42.70 16.61
C GLY A 159 -62.73 -44.16 16.45
N TYR A 160 -62.24 -45.08 17.28
CA TYR A 160 -62.66 -46.49 17.23
C TYR A 160 -64.13 -46.70 17.66
N ILE A 161 -64.67 -45.83 18.52
CA ILE A 161 -66.10 -45.83 18.85
C ILE A 161 -66.90 -45.25 17.70
N ALA A 162 -66.46 -44.14 17.10
CA ALA A 162 -67.12 -43.56 15.94
C ALA A 162 -67.14 -44.52 14.73
N GLN A 163 -66.11 -45.36 14.57
CA GLN A 163 -66.09 -46.42 13.57
C GLN A 163 -67.10 -47.53 13.89
N PHE A 164 -67.18 -47.99 15.14
CA PHE A 164 -68.23 -48.93 15.58
C PHE A 164 -69.66 -48.39 15.37
N GLU A 165 -69.90 -47.11 15.70
CA GLU A 165 -71.19 -46.45 15.45
C GLU A 165 -71.52 -46.37 13.95
N ARG A 166 -70.54 -46.00 13.11
CA ARG A 166 -70.66 -45.97 11.64
C ARG A 166 -70.91 -47.35 11.05
N ASP A 167 -70.25 -48.39 11.55
CA ASP A 167 -70.40 -49.74 11.02
C ASP A 167 -71.76 -50.35 11.41
N LEU A 168 -72.36 -49.93 12.53
CA LEU A 168 -73.77 -50.19 12.85
C LEU A 168 -74.75 -49.36 12.00
N ASP A 169 -74.44 -48.08 11.72
CA ASP A 169 -75.28 -47.20 10.88
C ASP A 169 -75.32 -47.68 9.42
N SER A 170 -74.19 -48.14 8.89
CA SER A 170 -74.11 -48.73 7.55
C SER A 170 -74.95 -50.01 7.37
N ARG A 171 -75.39 -50.62 8.47
CA ARG A 171 -76.26 -51.81 8.52
C ARG A 171 -77.69 -51.49 8.95
N GLU A 172 -78.01 -50.21 9.15
CA GLU A 172 -79.30 -49.72 9.70
C GLU A 172 -79.59 -50.21 11.15
N GLN A 173 -78.59 -50.77 11.84
CA GLN A 173 -78.73 -51.34 13.19
C GLN A 173 -78.44 -50.34 14.32
N PHE A 174 -77.91 -49.15 14.02
CA PHE A 174 -77.44 -48.20 15.04
C PHE A 174 -78.57 -47.70 15.95
N GLN A 175 -79.75 -47.39 15.42
CA GLN A 175 -80.89 -46.95 16.24
C GLN A 175 -81.37 -48.06 17.18
N THR A 176 -81.52 -49.28 16.67
CA THR A 176 -81.87 -50.48 17.46
C THR A 176 -80.82 -50.76 18.54
N PHE A 177 -79.53 -50.51 18.27
CA PHE A 177 -78.47 -50.61 19.27
C PHE A 177 -78.62 -49.56 20.38
N LYS A 178 -78.95 -48.30 20.07
CA LYS A 178 -79.21 -47.26 21.08
C LYS A 178 -80.37 -47.65 21.99
N GLU A 179 -81.45 -48.17 21.43
CA GLU A 179 -82.64 -48.61 22.16
C GLU A 179 -82.35 -49.82 23.06
N ALA A 180 -81.67 -50.85 22.54
CA ALA A 180 -81.22 -52.00 23.33
C ALA A 180 -80.25 -51.59 24.44
N TYR A 181 -79.29 -50.71 24.14
CA TYR A 181 -78.36 -50.16 25.13
C TYR A 181 -79.10 -49.38 26.23
N GLN A 182 -80.06 -48.52 25.86
CA GLN A 182 -80.83 -47.74 26.82
C GLN A 182 -81.70 -48.63 27.71
N ALA A 183 -82.29 -49.70 27.17
CA ALA A 183 -83.05 -50.68 27.95
C ALA A 183 -82.17 -51.47 28.94
N ILE A 184 -80.90 -51.72 28.61
CA ILE A 184 -79.96 -52.50 29.45
C ILE A 184 -79.24 -51.62 30.48
N ALA A 185 -78.78 -50.43 30.10
CA ALA A 185 -77.96 -49.53 30.91
C ALA A 185 -78.76 -48.45 31.64
N ASN A 186 -80.05 -48.28 31.31
CA ASN A 186 -80.93 -47.21 31.80
C ASN A 186 -80.36 -45.78 31.58
N LYS A 187 -79.62 -45.59 30.48
CA LYS A 187 -78.94 -44.36 30.06
C LYS A 187 -78.96 -44.25 28.53
N PRO A 188 -79.06 -43.05 27.94
CA PRO A 188 -78.89 -42.89 26.49
C PRO A 188 -77.47 -43.26 26.05
N TRP A 189 -77.32 -43.81 24.84
CA TRP A 189 -76.03 -44.22 24.29
C TRP A 189 -75.04 -43.05 24.19
N GLU A 190 -75.55 -41.84 23.89
CA GLU A 190 -74.78 -40.60 23.81
C GLU A 190 -73.99 -40.29 25.09
N ARG A 191 -74.48 -40.76 26.24
CA ARG A 191 -73.81 -40.67 27.54
C ARG A 191 -73.03 -41.94 27.91
N GLY A 192 -73.52 -43.10 27.47
CA GLY A 192 -72.83 -44.39 27.63
C GLY A 192 -71.45 -44.45 26.95
N ARG A 193 -71.36 -43.91 25.73
CA ARG A 193 -70.13 -43.85 24.93
C ARG A 193 -69.01 -43.03 25.56
N GLU A 194 -69.34 -42.06 26.44
CA GLU A 194 -68.34 -41.34 27.25
C GLU A 194 -67.71 -42.20 28.35
N GLN A 195 -68.34 -43.31 28.74
CA GLN A 195 -67.95 -44.19 29.84
C GLN A 195 -67.68 -45.63 29.37
N ALA A 196 -67.28 -45.80 28.11
CA ALA A 196 -67.23 -47.09 27.41
C ALA A 196 -66.45 -48.22 28.11
N LEU A 197 -65.45 -47.91 28.95
CA LEU A 197 -64.75 -48.93 29.76
C LEU A 197 -65.64 -49.49 30.87
N LEU A 198 -66.37 -48.62 31.58
CA LEU A 198 -67.27 -48.98 32.68
C LEU A 198 -68.54 -49.69 32.16
N GLU A 199 -69.06 -49.21 31.03
CA GLU A 199 -70.27 -49.74 30.39
C GLU A 199 -69.99 -50.91 29.43
N SER A 200 -68.75 -51.41 29.36
CA SER A 200 -68.32 -52.49 28.46
C SER A 200 -69.20 -53.76 28.54
N GLY A 201 -69.70 -54.10 29.73
CA GLY A 201 -70.66 -55.20 29.93
C GLY A 201 -72.08 -54.92 29.42
N SER A 202 -72.53 -53.66 29.49
CA SER A 202 -73.80 -53.20 28.93
C SER A 202 -73.75 -53.19 27.40
N ILE A 203 -72.64 -52.69 26.84
CA ILE A 203 -72.34 -52.60 25.40
C ILE A 203 -72.31 -54.00 24.77
N ALA A 204 -71.61 -54.95 25.39
CA ALA A 204 -71.54 -56.33 24.89
C ALA A 204 -72.92 -57.02 24.83
N LYS A 205 -73.78 -56.79 25.83
CA LYS A 205 -75.16 -57.32 25.84
C LYS A 205 -76.02 -56.67 24.75
N ALA A 206 -75.97 -55.34 24.62
CA ALA A 206 -76.72 -54.61 23.59
C ALA A 206 -76.31 -55.03 22.17
N TYR A 207 -75.00 -55.22 21.93
CA TYR A 207 -74.48 -55.70 20.65
C TYR A 207 -74.92 -57.15 20.36
N ALA A 208 -74.77 -58.08 21.32
CA ALA A 208 -75.24 -59.45 21.16
C ALA A 208 -76.75 -59.54 20.88
N GLN A 209 -77.56 -58.68 21.51
CA GLN A 209 -79.01 -58.62 21.31
C GLN A 209 -79.39 -58.19 19.88
N ILE A 210 -78.63 -57.30 19.23
CA ILE A 210 -78.93 -56.84 17.87
C ILE A 210 -78.28 -57.67 16.75
N THR A 211 -77.18 -58.37 17.01
CA THR A 211 -76.50 -59.21 16.01
C THR A 211 -76.88 -60.69 16.07
N GLY A 212 -77.40 -61.16 17.21
CA GLY A 212 -77.64 -62.58 17.46
C GLY A 212 -76.36 -63.38 17.75
N GLU A 213 -75.22 -62.71 17.94
CA GLU A 213 -73.97 -63.36 18.35
C GLU A 213 -74.01 -63.78 19.83
N ASP A 214 -73.17 -64.77 20.19
CA ASP A 214 -72.99 -65.17 21.59
C ASP A 214 -72.47 -64.00 22.44
N PRO A 215 -73.10 -63.68 23.60
CA PRO A 215 -72.61 -62.67 24.54
C PRO A 215 -71.14 -62.81 24.97
N ALA A 216 -70.57 -64.02 24.93
CA ALA A 216 -69.15 -64.27 25.16
C ALA A 216 -68.24 -63.77 24.02
N ILE A 217 -68.73 -63.79 22.78
CA ILE A 217 -68.01 -63.30 21.58
C ILE A 217 -68.14 -61.78 21.46
N ALA A 218 -69.31 -61.23 21.83
CA ALA A 218 -69.56 -59.78 21.89
C ALA A 218 -68.76 -59.07 23.00
N LYS A 219 -68.33 -59.81 24.04
CA LYS A 219 -67.50 -59.26 25.12
C LYS A 219 -66.15 -58.78 24.58
N GLY A 220 -65.81 -57.52 24.86
CA GLY A 220 -64.60 -56.87 24.33
C GLY A 220 -64.69 -56.45 22.86
N ILE A 221 -65.89 -56.32 22.27
CA ILE A 221 -66.05 -55.84 20.89
C ILE A 221 -65.35 -54.49 20.66
N LEU A 222 -65.52 -53.52 21.56
CA LEU A 222 -64.83 -52.22 21.47
C LEU A 222 -63.31 -52.32 21.63
N ASP A 223 -62.78 -53.33 22.34
CA ASP A 223 -61.34 -53.56 22.43
C ASP A 223 -60.76 -54.14 21.13
N LYS A 224 -61.54 -54.96 20.41
CA LYS A 224 -61.21 -55.41 19.04
C LYS A 224 -61.14 -54.21 18.09
N TYR A 225 -62.17 -53.36 18.07
CA TYR A 225 -62.16 -52.10 17.29
C TYR A 225 -60.97 -51.21 17.70
N ARG A 226 -60.73 -51.00 19.00
CA ARG A 226 -59.59 -50.19 19.49
C ARG A 226 -58.22 -50.72 19.06
N THR A 227 -58.07 -52.04 18.95
CA THR A 227 -56.81 -52.69 18.55
C THR A 227 -56.62 -52.68 17.02
N GLN A 228 -57.71 -52.70 16.25
CA GLN A 228 -57.69 -52.71 14.78
C GLN A 228 -57.84 -51.31 14.15
N TYR A 229 -58.19 -50.29 14.93
CA TYR A 229 -58.43 -48.93 14.43
C TYR A 229 -57.13 -48.25 13.99
N SER A 230 -56.97 -48.20 12.67
CA SER A 230 -56.12 -47.25 11.95
C SER A 230 -56.95 -46.64 10.83
N VAL A 231 -56.69 -45.38 10.48
CA VAL A 231 -57.39 -44.65 9.42
C VAL A 231 -56.34 -43.90 8.62
N SER A 232 -56.18 -44.24 7.35
CA SER A 232 -55.32 -43.51 6.43
C SER A 232 -56.03 -42.30 5.83
N ILE A 233 -55.27 -41.46 5.12
CA ILE A 233 -55.81 -40.32 4.36
C ILE A 233 -56.70 -40.79 3.19
N GLU A 234 -56.47 -42.00 2.67
CA GLU A 234 -57.34 -42.62 1.67
C GLU A 234 -58.64 -43.13 2.30
N ASP A 235 -58.58 -43.78 3.48
CA ASP A 235 -59.77 -44.25 4.20
C ASP A 235 -60.69 -43.09 4.58
N PHE A 236 -60.14 -41.97 5.06
CA PHE A 236 -60.91 -40.76 5.32
C PHE A 236 -61.57 -40.21 4.04
N GLY A 237 -60.85 -40.19 2.91
CA GLY A 237 -61.41 -39.81 1.61
C GLY A 237 -62.56 -40.72 1.16
N ASN A 238 -62.41 -42.03 1.37
CA ASN A 238 -63.46 -43.02 1.10
C ASN A 238 -64.67 -42.85 2.05
N GLN A 239 -64.45 -42.56 3.35
CA GLN A 239 -65.51 -42.31 4.33
C GLN A 239 -66.33 -41.05 4.00
N VAL A 240 -65.67 -39.94 3.66
CA VAL A 240 -66.34 -38.70 3.22
C VAL A 240 -67.13 -38.93 1.93
N LYS A 241 -66.56 -39.67 0.96
CA LYS A 241 -67.26 -40.04 -0.25
C LYS A 241 -68.51 -40.89 0.03
N ALA A 242 -68.40 -41.94 0.85
CA ALA A 242 -69.52 -42.82 1.19
C ALA A 242 -70.67 -42.08 1.91
N TRP A 243 -70.37 -41.03 2.67
CA TRP A 243 -71.38 -40.13 3.23
C TRP A 243 -72.00 -39.22 2.16
N LEU A 244 -71.18 -38.61 1.28
CA LEU A 244 -71.66 -37.79 0.14
C LEU A 244 -72.48 -38.59 -0.88
N ASP A 245 -72.23 -39.89 -1.04
CA ASP A 245 -72.99 -40.79 -1.91
C ASP A 245 -74.39 -41.14 -1.32
N LYS A 246 -74.66 -40.83 -0.03
CA LYS A 246 -76.01 -40.81 0.57
C LYS A 246 -76.76 -39.46 0.35
N GLN A 247 -76.09 -38.42 -0.14
CA GLN A 247 -76.65 -37.06 -0.31
C GLN A 247 -77.09 -36.78 -1.76
N PRO A 248 -77.86 -35.70 -2.03
CA PRO A 248 -78.22 -35.30 -3.40
C PRO A 248 -76.99 -35.15 -4.32
N ALA A 249 -77.15 -35.45 -5.62
CA ALA A 249 -76.02 -35.54 -6.57
C ALA A 249 -75.11 -34.30 -6.63
N ASN A 250 -75.68 -33.10 -6.47
CA ASN A 250 -74.94 -31.82 -6.46
C ASN A 250 -74.50 -31.36 -5.06
N PHE A 251 -74.72 -32.14 -4.01
CA PHE A 251 -74.45 -31.76 -2.63
C PHE A 251 -72.94 -31.61 -2.36
N ARG A 252 -72.57 -30.66 -1.50
CA ARG A 252 -71.17 -30.37 -1.15
C ARG A 252 -70.89 -30.35 0.35
N LEU A 253 -69.69 -30.78 0.72
CA LEU A 253 -69.14 -30.67 2.07
C LEU A 253 -67.94 -29.73 2.07
N ASN A 254 -67.99 -28.69 2.90
CA ASN A 254 -66.94 -27.67 3.01
C ASN A 254 -66.25 -27.78 4.37
N PHE A 255 -64.95 -28.06 4.41
CA PHE A 255 -64.14 -27.99 5.62
C PHE A 255 -63.50 -26.59 5.73
N PHE A 256 -63.88 -25.82 6.74
CA PHE A 256 -63.36 -24.48 7.03
C PHE A 256 -62.44 -24.57 8.25
N VAL A 257 -61.13 -24.45 8.03
CA VAL A 257 -60.09 -24.72 9.03
C VAL A 257 -59.33 -23.45 9.38
N ASP A 258 -59.43 -23.02 10.63
CA ASP A 258 -58.76 -21.83 11.13
C ASP A 258 -57.38 -22.16 11.72
N GLU A 259 -56.44 -21.22 11.61
CA GLU A 259 -55.08 -21.19 12.19
C GLU A 259 -54.10 -22.28 11.68
N VAL A 260 -54.44 -22.94 10.57
CA VAL A 260 -53.60 -23.94 9.88
C VAL A 260 -52.16 -23.48 9.63
N GLY A 261 -51.96 -22.21 9.23
CA GLY A 261 -50.62 -21.68 8.99
C GLY A 261 -49.71 -21.63 10.23
N GLN A 262 -50.28 -21.52 11.44
CA GLN A 262 -49.55 -21.51 12.71
C GLN A 262 -49.19 -22.94 13.13
N TYR A 263 -50.18 -23.83 13.16
CA TYR A 263 -50.01 -25.24 13.52
C TYR A 263 -48.92 -25.97 12.71
N ILE A 264 -48.74 -25.57 11.46
CA ILE A 264 -47.81 -26.20 10.51
C ILE A 264 -46.44 -25.49 10.47
N ALA A 265 -46.31 -24.28 11.04
CA ALA A 265 -45.08 -23.47 10.96
C ALA A 265 -43.82 -24.17 11.51
N GLU A 266 -43.97 -24.99 12.56
CA GLU A 266 -42.86 -25.72 13.18
C GLU A 266 -42.65 -27.13 12.62
N ASN A 267 -43.46 -27.61 11.66
CA ASN A 267 -43.38 -28.98 11.15
C ASN A 267 -43.85 -29.15 9.69
N THR A 268 -42.89 -29.19 8.76
CA THR A 268 -43.13 -29.36 7.31
C THR A 268 -43.92 -30.61 6.92
N LYS A 269 -43.87 -31.71 7.71
CA LYS A 269 -44.62 -32.94 7.40
C LYS A 269 -46.13 -32.75 7.54
N LEU A 270 -46.59 -31.86 8.42
CA LEU A 270 -48.01 -31.55 8.56
C LEU A 270 -48.57 -30.85 7.32
N MET A 271 -47.75 -30.07 6.59
CA MET A 271 -48.13 -29.48 5.31
C MET A 271 -48.39 -30.55 4.24
N THR A 272 -47.49 -31.52 4.13
CA THR A 272 -47.63 -32.65 3.19
C THR A 272 -48.87 -33.49 3.51
N ASN A 273 -49.17 -33.70 4.80
CA ASN A 273 -50.39 -34.40 5.21
C ASN A 273 -51.65 -33.62 4.81
N LEU A 274 -51.69 -32.29 5.05
CA LEU A 274 -52.82 -31.44 4.63
C LEU A 274 -53.03 -31.47 3.10
N GLN A 275 -51.95 -31.36 2.31
CA GLN A 275 -52.02 -31.49 0.85
C GLN A 275 -52.61 -32.85 0.46
N THR A 276 -52.15 -33.93 1.09
CA THR A 276 -52.60 -35.29 0.77
C THR A 276 -54.08 -35.50 1.12
N VAL A 277 -54.59 -34.85 2.20
CA VAL A 277 -56.03 -34.84 2.52
C VAL A 277 -56.83 -34.08 1.46
N ALA A 278 -56.36 -32.91 1.02
CA ALA A 278 -57.01 -32.16 -0.07
C ALA A 278 -57.07 -32.97 -1.38
N GLU A 279 -55.95 -33.57 -1.77
CA GLU A 279 -55.80 -34.38 -2.99
C GLU A 279 -56.61 -35.68 -2.96
N SER A 280 -56.67 -36.36 -1.81
CA SER A 280 -57.55 -37.50 -1.56
C SER A 280 -59.02 -37.10 -1.75
N LEU A 281 -59.47 -36.02 -1.11
CA LEU A 281 -60.85 -35.53 -1.25
C LEU A 281 -61.17 -35.06 -2.68
N ALA A 282 -60.25 -34.38 -3.37
CA ALA A 282 -60.40 -33.95 -4.76
C ALA A 282 -60.66 -35.15 -5.70
N THR A 283 -59.86 -36.21 -5.52
CA THR A 283 -59.83 -37.41 -6.37
C THR A 283 -60.99 -38.38 -6.05
N LYS A 284 -61.36 -38.51 -4.76
CA LYS A 284 -62.42 -39.44 -4.34
C LYS A 284 -63.83 -38.83 -4.48
N CYS A 285 -63.97 -37.52 -4.25
CA CYS A 285 -65.27 -36.85 -4.20
C CYS A 285 -65.61 -36.02 -5.44
N ASN A 286 -64.69 -35.89 -6.42
CA ASN A 286 -64.87 -35.14 -7.67
C ASN A 286 -65.44 -33.72 -7.47
N GLY A 287 -64.80 -32.93 -6.59
CA GLY A 287 -65.21 -31.55 -6.34
C GLY A 287 -66.46 -31.37 -5.44
N ARG A 288 -67.04 -32.45 -4.91
CA ARG A 288 -68.09 -32.39 -3.86
C ARG A 288 -67.54 -32.17 -2.43
N ALA A 289 -66.23 -32.24 -2.23
CA ALA A 289 -65.59 -31.99 -0.94
C ALA A 289 -64.50 -30.91 -1.09
N TRP A 290 -64.60 -29.83 -0.32
CA TRP A 290 -63.71 -28.65 -0.38
C TRP A 290 -62.99 -28.42 0.95
N ILE A 291 -61.78 -27.87 0.90
CA ILE A 291 -61.03 -27.43 2.09
C ILE A 291 -60.63 -25.97 1.93
N ILE A 292 -61.05 -25.14 2.88
CA ILE A 292 -60.74 -23.71 2.97
C ILE A 292 -59.94 -23.52 4.25
N VAL A 293 -58.73 -22.96 4.17
CA VAL A 293 -57.82 -22.83 5.32
C VAL A 293 -57.33 -21.39 5.54
N THR A 294 -57.12 -20.97 6.78
CA THR A 294 -56.43 -19.70 7.08
C THR A 294 -54.95 -19.90 7.42
N ALA A 295 -54.11 -18.99 6.92
CA ALA A 295 -52.67 -18.98 7.19
C ALA A 295 -52.09 -17.56 7.20
N GLN A 296 -50.89 -17.39 7.75
CA GLN A 296 -50.19 -16.11 7.71
C GLN A 296 -49.59 -15.82 6.32
N GLU A 297 -49.29 -14.55 6.04
CA GLU A 297 -48.76 -14.08 4.75
C GLU A 297 -47.32 -14.56 4.50
N ASP A 298 -46.45 -14.41 5.51
CA ASP A 298 -45.00 -14.59 5.39
C ASP A 298 -44.52 -15.95 5.91
N MET A 299 -45.02 -17.06 5.34
CA MET A 299 -44.42 -18.38 5.60
C MET A 299 -42.95 -18.47 5.13
N ASN A 300 -42.49 -17.53 4.28
CA ASN A 300 -41.10 -17.45 3.82
C ASN A 300 -40.12 -16.95 4.88
N SER A 301 -40.53 -16.09 5.83
CA SER A 301 -39.60 -15.50 6.82
C SER A 301 -39.38 -16.41 8.03
N VAL A 302 -40.39 -17.18 8.43
CA VAL A 302 -40.31 -18.20 9.48
C VAL A 302 -39.36 -19.34 9.11
N LEU A 303 -39.05 -19.51 7.81
CA LEU A 303 -38.17 -20.53 7.25
C LEU A 303 -36.73 -20.05 6.96
N GLY A 304 -36.28 -18.99 7.65
CA GLY A 304 -35.05 -18.24 7.34
C GLY A 304 -33.70 -18.97 7.36
N ASP A 305 -33.64 -20.25 7.76
CA ASP A 305 -32.40 -21.03 7.93
C ASP A 305 -32.41 -22.41 7.23
N LEU A 306 -33.30 -22.64 6.26
CA LEU A 306 -33.39 -23.93 5.54
C LEU A 306 -33.10 -23.84 4.03
N SER A 307 -32.49 -24.91 3.52
CA SER A 307 -31.71 -24.86 2.26
C SER A 307 -32.56 -24.70 1.00
N LYS A 308 -31.94 -24.17 -0.06
CA LYS A 308 -32.54 -23.90 -1.38
C LYS A 308 -33.29 -25.09 -2.04
N GLN A 309 -33.04 -26.32 -1.60
CA GLN A 309 -33.77 -27.50 -2.08
C GLN A 309 -35.23 -27.53 -1.58
N GLN A 310 -35.52 -27.07 -0.35
CA GLN A 310 -36.86 -27.19 0.24
C GLN A 310 -37.89 -26.24 -0.41
N SER A 311 -37.45 -25.07 -0.86
CA SER A 311 -38.30 -24.08 -1.57
C SER A 311 -38.96 -24.65 -2.84
N ASN A 312 -38.29 -25.58 -3.53
CA ASN A 312 -38.83 -26.23 -4.72
C ASN A 312 -40.03 -27.14 -4.44
N ASP A 313 -40.11 -27.78 -3.27
CA ASP A 313 -41.26 -28.62 -2.92
C ASP A 313 -42.47 -27.79 -2.46
N PHE A 314 -42.25 -26.67 -1.76
CA PHE A 314 -43.31 -25.68 -1.51
C PHE A 314 -43.95 -25.14 -2.80
N THR A 315 -43.18 -25.03 -3.88
CA THR A 315 -43.70 -24.60 -5.19
C THR A 315 -44.66 -25.63 -5.81
N LYS A 316 -44.49 -26.92 -5.50
CA LYS A 316 -45.44 -27.99 -5.90
C LYS A 316 -46.69 -28.02 -5.01
N ILE A 317 -46.51 -27.89 -3.68
CA ILE A 317 -47.61 -27.79 -2.70
C ILE A 317 -48.58 -26.66 -3.10
N GLN A 318 -48.03 -25.52 -3.51
CA GLN A 318 -48.75 -24.33 -3.95
C GLN A 318 -49.70 -24.53 -5.15
N ALA A 319 -49.59 -25.62 -5.91
CA ALA A 319 -50.46 -25.93 -7.04
C ALA A 319 -51.77 -26.64 -6.65
N ARG A 320 -51.86 -27.24 -5.45
CA ARG A 320 -53.10 -27.89 -4.95
C ARG A 320 -54.06 -26.90 -4.30
N PHE A 321 -53.53 -25.81 -3.74
CA PHE A 321 -54.28 -24.67 -3.23
C PHE A 321 -54.18 -23.49 -4.24
N SER A 322 -54.70 -23.72 -5.44
CA SER A 322 -54.67 -22.73 -6.53
C SER A 322 -55.54 -21.50 -6.25
N ASN A 323 -56.65 -21.68 -5.53
CA ASN A 323 -57.61 -20.63 -5.22
C ASN A 323 -57.10 -19.85 -3.99
N ARG A 324 -56.72 -18.58 -4.15
CA ARG A 324 -56.13 -17.77 -3.07
C ARG A 324 -56.95 -16.53 -2.76
N LEU A 325 -57.43 -16.45 -1.53
CA LEU A 325 -58.06 -15.27 -0.95
C LEU A 325 -56.99 -14.55 -0.12
N LYS A 326 -56.19 -13.70 -0.77
CA LYS A 326 -55.21 -12.85 -0.07
C LYS A 326 -55.92 -11.58 0.41
N LEU A 327 -55.79 -11.28 1.70
CA LEU A 327 -56.20 -10.01 2.32
C LEU A 327 -54.95 -9.14 2.51
N THR A 328 -55.03 -7.87 2.12
CA THR A 328 -53.91 -6.92 2.09
C THR A 328 -54.06 -5.79 3.10
N SER A 329 -53.09 -4.87 3.11
CA SER A 329 -53.10 -3.65 3.93
C SER A 329 -54.30 -2.74 3.62
N ALA A 330 -54.67 -2.64 2.34
CA ALA A 330 -55.75 -1.78 1.87
C ALA A 330 -57.11 -2.23 2.43
N ASP A 331 -57.36 -3.55 2.46
CA ASP A 331 -58.60 -4.12 3.01
C ASP A 331 -58.87 -3.65 4.44
N VAL A 332 -57.85 -3.62 5.30
CA VAL A 332 -58.05 -3.27 6.73
C VAL A 332 -58.32 -1.78 6.92
N ALA A 333 -57.67 -0.91 6.14
CA ALA A 333 -57.99 0.51 6.12
C ALA A 333 -59.44 0.74 5.66
N GLU A 334 -59.87 0.06 4.60
CA GLU A 334 -61.25 0.13 4.09
C GLU A 334 -62.28 -0.44 5.09
N VAL A 335 -61.99 -1.54 5.78
CA VAL A 335 -62.84 -2.08 6.85
C VAL A 335 -63.00 -1.08 7.99
N ILE A 336 -61.93 -0.39 8.41
CA ILE A 336 -62.02 0.65 9.44
C ILE A 336 -62.87 1.82 8.93
N GLN A 337 -62.63 2.29 7.70
CA GLN A 337 -63.40 3.37 7.06
C GLN A 337 -64.90 3.03 7.00
N ARG A 338 -65.29 1.92 6.35
CA ARG A 338 -66.69 1.53 6.15
C ARG A 338 -67.39 1.05 7.44
N ARG A 339 -66.71 0.35 8.37
CA ARG A 339 -67.34 -0.22 9.60
C ARG A 339 -67.32 0.72 10.81
N LEU A 340 -66.24 1.46 11.04
CA LEU A 340 -66.08 2.33 12.22
C LEU A 340 -66.33 3.80 11.88
N LEU A 341 -65.81 4.29 10.75
CA LEU A 341 -65.71 5.73 10.49
C LEU A 341 -66.80 6.31 9.57
N THR A 342 -67.72 5.49 9.04
CA THR A 342 -68.84 5.96 8.20
C THR A 342 -69.60 7.11 8.87
N LYS A 343 -69.74 8.21 8.13
CA LYS A 343 -70.32 9.48 8.60
C LYS A 343 -71.82 9.55 8.35
N ASN A 344 -72.53 10.33 9.18
CA ASN A 344 -73.87 10.80 8.84
C ASN A 344 -73.79 12.05 7.94
N GLN A 345 -74.92 12.46 7.33
CA GLN A 345 -74.93 13.57 6.37
C GLN A 345 -74.37 14.87 6.96
N THR A 346 -74.84 15.27 8.15
CA THR A 346 -74.37 16.46 8.87
C THR A 346 -72.86 16.43 9.11
N GLY A 347 -72.32 15.25 9.46
CA GLY A 347 -70.89 15.02 9.61
C GLY A 347 -70.12 15.17 8.29
N ALA A 348 -70.64 14.64 7.18
CA ALA A 348 -70.04 14.79 5.86
C ALA A 348 -70.02 16.25 5.38
N ASP A 349 -71.13 16.97 5.55
CA ASP A 349 -71.26 18.38 5.15
C ASP A 349 -70.24 19.28 5.89
N ILE A 350 -70.09 19.08 7.21
CA ILE A 350 -69.12 19.81 8.03
C ILE A 350 -67.68 19.46 7.64
N LEU A 351 -67.38 18.18 7.35
CA LEU A 351 -66.05 17.76 6.94
C LEU A 351 -65.68 18.25 5.54
N GLY A 352 -66.65 18.44 4.64
CA GLY A 352 -66.45 19.16 3.39
C GLY A 352 -65.94 20.59 3.61
N ALA A 353 -66.60 21.34 4.50
CA ALA A 353 -66.17 22.70 4.83
C ALA A 353 -64.78 22.76 5.51
N VAL A 354 -64.43 21.78 6.35
CA VAL A 354 -63.07 21.66 6.93
C VAL A 354 -62.04 21.32 5.86
N TYR A 355 -62.36 20.44 4.92
CA TYR A 355 -61.48 20.09 3.79
C TYR A 355 -61.18 21.32 2.92
N GLU A 356 -62.20 22.08 2.50
CA GLU A 356 -62.02 23.28 1.68
C GLU A 356 -61.10 24.32 2.33
N GLN A 357 -61.16 24.47 3.65
CA GLN A 357 -60.28 25.37 4.40
C GLN A 357 -58.84 24.86 4.52
N GLN A 358 -58.63 23.54 4.59
CA GLN A 358 -57.35 22.94 5.00
C GLN A 358 -56.60 22.16 3.91
N VAL A 359 -57.21 21.92 2.74
CA VAL A 359 -56.61 21.14 1.64
C VAL A 359 -55.23 21.65 1.20
N ASN A 360 -55.05 22.98 1.16
CA ASN A 360 -53.77 23.60 0.83
C ASN A 360 -52.69 23.38 1.92
N ASN A 361 -53.12 23.23 3.18
CA ASN A 361 -52.24 23.01 4.33
C ASN A 361 -51.86 21.54 4.52
N PHE A 362 -52.68 20.59 4.06
CA PHE A 362 -52.43 19.15 4.22
C PHE A 362 -51.05 18.70 3.73
N LYS A 363 -50.51 19.32 2.68
CA LYS A 363 -49.14 19.04 2.24
C LYS A 363 -48.13 19.47 3.30
N THR A 364 -48.18 20.72 3.73
CA THR A 364 -47.32 21.29 4.79
C THR A 364 -47.44 20.57 6.13
N LEU A 365 -48.63 20.04 6.47
CA LEU A 365 -48.90 19.32 7.71
C LEU A 365 -48.45 17.85 7.70
N PHE A 366 -48.60 17.14 6.56
CA PHE A 366 -48.42 15.67 6.51
C PHE A 366 -47.33 15.16 5.55
N GLU A 367 -46.57 16.04 4.88
CA GLU A 367 -45.44 15.63 4.04
C GLU A 367 -44.18 15.31 4.86
N PHE A 368 -43.68 14.08 4.68
CA PHE A 368 -42.43 13.56 5.23
C PHE A 368 -41.27 13.88 4.27
N SER A 369 -40.23 14.56 4.76
CA SER A 369 -39.21 15.20 3.90
C SER A 369 -38.02 14.33 3.51
N ASP A 370 -37.79 13.21 4.21
CA ASP A 370 -36.42 12.71 4.40
C ASP A 370 -36.04 11.50 3.51
N GLY A 371 -36.70 11.37 2.35
CA GLY A 371 -36.50 10.24 1.42
C GLY A 371 -36.94 8.87 1.97
N ALA A 372 -37.78 8.87 3.00
CA ALA A 372 -38.48 7.68 3.52
C ALA A 372 -39.57 7.20 2.54
N GLN A 373 -40.24 6.08 2.86
CA GLN A 373 -41.38 5.63 2.07
C GLN A 373 -42.46 6.72 1.99
N THR A 374 -42.88 7.11 0.77
CA THR A 374 -43.87 8.17 0.59
C THR A 374 -45.26 7.70 1.03
N TYR A 375 -45.62 7.98 2.28
CA TYR A 375 -46.97 7.74 2.78
C TYR A 375 -47.99 8.61 2.04
N GLN A 376 -49.18 8.05 1.79
CA GLN A 376 -50.23 8.77 1.08
C GLN A 376 -50.90 9.80 1.98
N ASN A 377 -51.17 10.97 1.41
CA ASN A 377 -51.96 12.04 2.03
C ASN A 377 -53.45 11.89 1.63
N PHE A 378 -54.31 12.82 2.07
CA PHE A 378 -55.71 12.88 1.62
C PHE A 378 -55.77 13.15 0.10
N ARG A 379 -56.52 12.32 -0.64
CA ARG A 379 -56.65 12.41 -2.11
C ARG A 379 -57.70 13.44 -2.54
N ASP A 380 -58.84 13.42 -1.87
CA ASP A 380 -60.06 14.16 -2.20
C ASP A 380 -60.95 14.31 -0.95
N VAL A 381 -62.08 15.02 -1.09
CA VAL A 381 -63.05 15.29 -0.01
C VAL A 381 -63.64 14.00 0.58
N ALA A 382 -63.91 12.99 -0.24
CA ALA A 382 -64.53 11.75 0.19
C ALA A 382 -63.55 10.92 1.02
N HIS A 383 -62.31 10.76 0.53
CA HIS A 383 -61.21 10.11 1.24
C HIS A 383 -60.90 10.79 2.58
N PHE A 384 -60.98 12.13 2.66
CA PHE A 384 -60.92 12.86 3.93
C PHE A 384 -62.08 12.49 4.86
N THR A 385 -63.30 12.55 4.37
CA THR A 385 -64.53 12.26 5.13
C THR A 385 -64.55 10.83 5.69
N TYR A 386 -64.05 9.85 4.94
CA TYR A 386 -63.97 8.44 5.37
C TYR A 386 -62.80 8.15 6.31
N CYS A 387 -61.65 8.83 6.17
CA CYS A 387 -60.50 8.64 7.06
C CYS A 387 -60.62 9.39 8.40
N TYR A 388 -61.21 10.59 8.41
CA TYR A 388 -61.26 11.47 9.58
C TYR A 388 -61.92 10.78 10.80
N PRO A 389 -61.38 10.87 12.03
CA PRO A 389 -60.30 11.75 12.51
C PRO A 389 -58.87 11.23 12.32
N PHE A 390 -58.68 10.13 11.58
CA PHE A 390 -57.36 9.56 11.30
C PHE A 390 -56.76 10.11 10.00
N VAL A 391 -55.43 10.14 9.92
CA VAL A 391 -54.69 10.60 8.73
C VAL A 391 -54.24 9.38 7.91
N PRO A 392 -54.28 9.39 6.56
CA PRO A 392 -54.12 8.15 5.76
C PRO A 392 -52.77 7.44 5.90
N TYR A 393 -51.71 8.13 6.35
CA TYR A 393 -50.43 7.48 6.67
C TYR A 393 -50.52 6.52 7.88
N GLN A 394 -51.48 6.71 8.78
CA GLN A 394 -51.54 6.00 10.07
C GLN A 394 -51.88 4.52 9.91
N PHE A 395 -52.73 4.17 8.93
CA PHE A 395 -53.10 2.78 8.65
C PHE A 395 -51.88 1.92 8.25
N PRO A 396 -51.10 2.24 7.19
CA PRO A 396 -49.92 1.47 6.83
C PRO A 396 -48.77 1.61 7.84
N LEU A 397 -48.59 2.78 8.47
CA LEU A 397 -47.53 2.98 9.48
C LEU A 397 -47.77 2.12 10.73
N PHE A 398 -49.02 2.09 11.24
CA PHE A 398 -49.37 1.24 12.38
C PHE A 398 -49.30 -0.24 12.02
N GLN A 399 -49.67 -0.63 10.80
CA GLN A 399 -49.48 -2.01 10.33
C GLN A 399 -47.99 -2.42 10.31
N ALA A 400 -47.11 -1.52 9.87
CA ALA A 400 -45.66 -1.76 9.90
C ALA A 400 -45.14 -1.86 11.33
N ALA A 401 -45.60 -0.99 12.24
CA ALA A 401 -45.28 -1.04 13.67
C ALA A 401 -45.64 -2.40 14.29
N ILE A 402 -46.88 -2.87 14.08
CA ILE A 402 -47.33 -4.18 14.61
C ILE A 402 -46.53 -5.34 14.02
N ARG A 403 -46.21 -5.31 12.71
CA ARG A 403 -45.34 -6.30 12.08
C ARG A 403 -43.93 -6.30 12.70
N GLY A 404 -43.32 -5.13 12.92
CA GLY A 404 -42.01 -4.98 13.53
C GLY A 404 -41.97 -5.46 15.00
N ILE A 405 -42.91 -4.98 15.83
CA ILE A 405 -43.05 -5.41 17.24
C ILE A 405 -43.29 -6.92 17.32
N SER A 406 -44.09 -7.51 16.41
CA SER A 406 -44.30 -8.95 16.37
C SER A 406 -43.04 -9.73 15.97
N ALA A 407 -42.26 -9.25 15.00
CA ALA A 407 -41.01 -9.88 14.58
C ALA A 407 -39.94 -9.85 15.69
N HIS A 408 -39.95 -8.81 16.53
CA HIS A 408 -39.09 -8.66 17.70
C HIS A 408 -39.72 -9.25 18.99
N ASN A 409 -40.72 -10.13 18.89
CA ASN A 409 -41.37 -10.83 20.01
C ASN A 409 -41.93 -9.91 21.12
N GLY A 410 -42.47 -8.74 20.77
CA GLY A 410 -42.97 -7.75 21.76
C GLY A 410 -44.31 -8.08 22.44
N PHE A 411 -45.08 -9.04 21.93
CA PHE A 411 -46.41 -9.41 22.44
C PHE A 411 -46.38 -10.61 23.42
N GLU A 412 -47.41 -10.76 24.23
CA GLU A 412 -47.55 -11.89 25.16
C GLU A 412 -48.06 -13.18 24.48
N GLY A 413 -47.44 -14.30 24.86
CA GLY A 413 -47.68 -15.61 24.26
C GLY A 413 -47.10 -15.80 22.86
N LYS A 414 -46.96 -17.06 22.42
CA LYS A 414 -46.83 -17.37 20.98
C LYS A 414 -48.21 -17.16 20.35
N ALA A 415 -48.42 -15.99 19.77
CA ALA A 415 -49.57 -15.55 18.95
C ALA A 415 -50.98 -15.55 19.59
N ASN A 416 -51.35 -16.51 20.42
CA ASN A 416 -52.76 -16.73 20.79
C ASN A 416 -53.40 -15.59 21.62
N SER A 417 -52.67 -14.93 22.53
CA SER A 417 -53.25 -13.88 23.39
C SER A 417 -53.54 -12.57 22.67
N VAL A 418 -53.01 -12.35 21.46
CA VAL A 418 -53.25 -11.12 20.68
C VAL A 418 -54.54 -11.25 19.83
N GLY A 419 -55.10 -12.46 19.69
CA GLY A 419 -56.24 -12.77 18.82
C GLY A 419 -57.50 -11.94 19.09
N GLU A 420 -57.68 -11.47 20.33
CA GLU A 420 -58.85 -10.70 20.75
C GLU A 420 -58.80 -9.22 20.31
N ARG A 421 -57.59 -8.64 20.14
CA ARG A 421 -57.40 -7.23 19.75
C ARG A 421 -56.95 -7.09 18.29
N SER A 422 -57.93 -7.18 17.38
CA SER A 422 -57.71 -6.82 15.97
C SER A 422 -57.34 -5.35 15.78
N MET A 423 -56.75 -4.99 14.63
CA MET A 423 -56.41 -3.59 14.30
C MET A 423 -57.62 -2.65 14.38
N LEU A 424 -58.80 -3.13 13.99
CA LEU A 424 -60.07 -2.40 14.14
C LEU A 424 -60.39 -2.07 15.61
N GLY A 425 -60.02 -2.93 16.54
CA GLY A 425 -60.15 -2.70 17.98
C GLY A 425 -59.30 -1.52 18.46
N VAL A 426 -58.03 -1.43 18.03
CA VAL A 426 -57.13 -0.32 18.36
C VAL A 426 -57.67 1.01 17.81
N PHE A 427 -58.05 1.05 16.53
CA PHE A 427 -58.64 2.27 15.94
C PHE A 427 -59.97 2.65 16.62
N ARG A 428 -60.75 1.67 17.11
CA ARG A 428 -61.96 1.94 17.92
C ARG A 428 -61.61 2.50 19.30
N GLU A 429 -60.65 1.94 20.02
CA GLU A 429 -60.19 2.45 21.33
C GLU A 429 -59.66 3.89 21.19
N VAL A 430 -58.90 4.19 20.14
CA VAL A 430 -58.43 5.57 19.85
C VAL A 430 -59.58 6.50 19.47
N ALA A 431 -60.56 6.05 18.66
CA ALA A 431 -61.72 6.86 18.28
C ALA A 431 -62.62 7.20 19.48
N ILE A 432 -62.82 6.26 20.41
CA ILE A 432 -63.54 6.49 21.68
C ILE A 432 -62.77 7.50 22.54
N ALA A 433 -61.43 7.37 22.62
CA ALA A 433 -60.59 8.28 23.39
C ALA A 433 -60.54 9.74 22.90
N ILE A 434 -61.17 10.04 21.76
CA ILE A 434 -61.38 11.41 21.22
C ILE A 434 -62.85 11.71 20.93
N GLU A 435 -63.82 10.87 21.32
CA GLU A 435 -65.21 11.01 20.86
C GLU A 435 -65.88 12.32 21.32
N ASN A 436 -65.39 12.94 22.40
CA ASN A 436 -65.91 14.20 22.94
C ASN A 436 -65.09 15.44 22.52
N GLU A 437 -64.08 15.27 21.66
CA GLU A 437 -63.27 16.37 21.12
C GLU A 437 -64.03 17.15 20.02
N PRO A 438 -63.68 18.41 19.74
CA PRO A 438 -64.32 19.19 18.67
C PRO A 438 -63.88 18.71 17.27
N VAL A 439 -64.79 18.80 16.30
CA VAL A 439 -64.45 18.65 14.87
C VAL A 439 -63.38 19.67 14.49
N GLY A 440 -62.25 19.17 13.98
CA GLY A 440 -60.99 19.90 13.81
C GLY A 440 -59.80 19.20 14.49
N GLN A 441 -60.06 18.41 15.54
CA GLN A 441 -59.07 17.56 16.21
C GLN A 441 -58.66 16.36 15.33
N LEU A 442 -57.46 15.82 15.56
CA LEU A 442 -56.90 14.63 14.90
C LEU A 442 -56.55 13.55 15.93
N ALA A 443 -56.58 12.29 15.49
CA ALA A 443 -55.99 11.20 16.26
C ALA A 443 -54.45 11.24 16.15
N THR A 444 -53.74 11.50 17.24
CA THR A 444 -52.27 11.41 17.29
C THR A 444 -51.79 9.97 17.37
N PHE A 445 -50.58 9.70 16.86
CA PHE A 445 -50.07 8.33 16.72
C PHE A 445 -49.75 7.67 18.07
N ASP A 446 -49.40 8.44 19.09
CA ASP A 446 -49.13 7.95 20.46
C ASP A 446 -50.32 7.18 21.04
N ARG A 447 -51.56 7.61 20.73
CA ARG A 447 -52.79 6.97 21.23
C ARG A 447 -52.94 5.52 20.76
N MET A 448 -52.32 5.15 19.63
CA MET A 448 -52.29 3.77 19.14
C MET A 448 -51.55 2.81 20.09
N PHE A 449 -50.67 3.32 20.95
CA PHE A 449 -49.99 2.53 21.98
C PHE A 449 -50.97 2.01 23.04
N GLU A 450 -51.88 2.84 23.54
CA GLU A 450 -52.81 2.43 24.61
C GLU A 450 -53.69 1.26 24.18
N GLY A 451 -54.18 1.27 22.93
CA GLY A 451 -55.01 0.19 22.40
C GLY A 451 -54.27 -1.16 22.26
N ILE A 452 -52.93 -1.18 22.22
CA ILE A 452 -52.13 -2.41 22.24
C ILE A 452 -51.45 -2.69 23.58
N ARG A 453 -51.48 -1.75 24.53
CA ARG A 453 -50.74 -1.81 25.81
C ARG A 453 -50.98 -3.13 26.55
N GLY A 454 -52.24 -3.57 26.64
CA GLY A 454 -52.63 -4.83 27.29
C GLY A 454 -52.28 -6.12 26.54
N ALA A 455 -51.67 -6.06 25.36
CA ALA A 455 -51.17 -7.22 24.62
C ALA A 455 -49.63 -7.27 24.53
N LEU A 456 -48.94 -6.17 24.85
CA LEU A 456 -47.48 -6.09 24.92
C LEU A 456 -46.96 -6.81 26.17
N LYS A 457 -45.73 -7.33 26.11
CA LYS A 457 -45.09 -7.98 27.26
C LYS A 457 -45.00 -7.09 28.49
N SER A 458 -45.24 -7.68 29.66
CA SER A 458 -45.05 -7.06 30.98
C SER A 458 -43.78 -6.23 31.14
N ALA A 459 -42.63 -6.65 30.58
CA ALA A 459 -41.40 -5.85 30.56
C ALA A 459 -41.58 -4.49 29.83
N ILE A 460 -42.15 -4.50 28.62
CA ILE A 460 -42.43 -3.29 27.83
C ILE A 460 -43.48 -2.41 28.52
N GLN A 461 -44.52 -3.03 29.09
CA GLN A 461 -45.52 -2.32 29.90
C GLN A 461 -44.86 -1.63 31.11
N SER A 462 -43.94 -2.32 31.80
CA SER A 462 -43.20 -1.81 32.96
C SER A 462 -42.28 -0.65 32.59
N ALA A 463 -41.52 -0.77 31.50
CA ALA A 463 -40.61 0.28 31.02
C ALA A 463 -41.33 1.61 30.74
N ILE A 464 -42.51 1.55 30.10
CA ILE A 464 -43.30 2.75 29.77
C ILE A 464 -44.11 3.25 30.98
N SER A 465 -44.58 2.37 31.87
CA SER A 465 -45.21 2.79 33.13
C SER A 465 -44.21 3.42 34.11
N THR A 466 -42.94 3.01 34.07
CA THR A 466 -41.83 3.66 34.79
C THR A 466 -41.58 5.07 34.24
N ALA A 467 -41.60 5.24 32.90
CA ALA A 467 -41.51 6.55 32.27
C ALA A 467 -42.66 7.47 32.69
N GLU A 468 -43.91 6.96 32.70
CA GLU A 468 -45.11 7.67 33.17
C GLU A 468 -44.99 8.18 34.61
N HIS A 469 -44.36 7.41 35.50
CA HIS A 469 -44.19 7.79 36.90
C HIS A 469 -42.98 8.69 37.17
N HIS A 470 -41.92 8.65 36.34
CA HIS A 470 -40.65 9.33 36.63
C HIS A 470 -40.34 10.56 35.76
N LEU A 471 -40.90 10.71 34.55
CA LEU A 471 -40.56 11.87 33.70
C LEU A 471 -41.16 13.20 34.19
N GLY A 472 -42.39 13.18 34.72
CA GLY A 472 -43.15 14.38 35.07
C GLY A 472 -43.70 15.21 33.89
N ASP A 473 -43.31 14.91 32.65
CA ASP A 473 -43.84 15.54 31.43
C ASP A 473 -44.68 14.53 30.61
N GLU A 474 -46.00 14.73 30.61
CA GLU A 474 -46.97 13.90 29.87
C GLU A 474 -46.75 13.92 28.35
N TYR A 475 -46.28 15.03 27.79
CA TYR A 475 -46.02 15.14 26.35
C TYR A 475 -44.76 14.37 25.96
N ALA A 476 -43.71 14.41 26.78
CA ALA A 476 -42.52 13.58 26.58
C ALA A 476 -42.85 12.08 26.69
N VAL A 477 -43.72 11.67 27.61
CA VAL A 477 -44.25 10.30 27.68
C VAL A 477 -44.98 9.89 26.39
N ARG A 478 -45.79 10.79 25.80
CA ARG A 478 -46.49 10.53 24.52
C ARG A 478 -45.52 10.45 23.34
N VAL A 479 -44.48 11.29 23.30
CA VAL A 479 -43.39 11.19 22.32
C VAL A 479 -42.65 9.85 22.44
N LEU A 480 -42.40 9.37 23.67
CA LEU A 480 -41.77 8.07 23.91
C LEU A 480 -42.64 6.89 23.41
N LYS A 481 -43.96 6.95 23.61
CA LYS A 481 -44.92 5.96 23.07
C LYS A 481 -44.92 5.94 21.53
N THR A 482 -44.88 7.11 20.89
CA THR A 482 -44.70 7.23 19.44
C THR A 482 -43.38 6.62 18.97
N LEU A 483 -42.27 6.89 19.66
CA LEU A 483 -40.94 6.33 19.34
C LEU A 483 -40.88 4.81 19.51
N PHE A 484 -41.52 4.26 20.54
CA PHE A 484 -41.66 2.82 20.72
C PHE A 484 -42.37 2.16 19.52
N LEU A 485 -43.50 2.73 19.07
CA LEU A 485 -44.27 2.19 17.94
C LEU A 485 -43.45 2.16 16.65
N VAL A 486 -42.64 3.18 16.37
CA VAL A 486 -41.87 3.27 15.11
C VAL A 486 -40.49 2.59 15.15
N LYS A 487 -39.95 2.20 16.32
CA LYS A 487 -38.59 1.63 16.45
C LYS A 487 -38.27 0.52 15.44
N TYR A 488 -39.22 -0.41 15.23
CA TYR A 488 -39.03 -1.56 14.35
C TYR A 488 -39.52 -1.34 12.90
N VAL A 489 -39.86 -0.11 12.52
CA VAL A 489 -40.33 0.27 11.17
C VAL A 489 -39.18 0.82 10.34
N LYS A 490 -38.51 -0.05 9.58
CA LYS A 490 -37.31 0.30 8.79
C LYS A 490 -37.57 1.33 7.69
N GLU A 491 -38.82 1.44 7.23
CA GLU A 491 -39.26 2.39 6.23
C GLU A 491 -39.46 3.82 6.78
N PHE A 492 -39.51 3.97 8.11
CA PHE A 492 -39.80 5.24 8.79
C PHE A 492 -38.52 5.86 9.40
N LYS A 493 -38.30 7.16 9.13
CA LYS A 493 -37.21 7.93 9.74
C LYS A 493 -37.76 8.81 10.85
N ALA A 494 -37.41 8.51 12.09
CA ALA A 494 -37.84 9.27 13.27
C ALA A 494 -37.04 10.57 13.48
N THR A 495 -37.11 11.49 12.53
CA THR A 495 -36.57 12.86 12.64
C THR A 495 -37.53 13.76 13.42
N LEU A 496 -37.01 14.87 13.95
CA LEU A 496 -37.82 15.92 14.61
C LEU A 496 -39.01 16.39 13.75
N ARG A 497 -38.85 16.45 12.42
CA ARG A 497 -39.93 16.80 11.48
C ARG A 497 -40.98 15.70 11.40
N ASN A 498 -40.59 14.45 11.15
CA ASN A 498 -41.54 13.36 10.95
C ASN A 498 -42.27 12.99 12.25
N LEU A 499 -41.62 13.10 13.40
CA LEU A 499 -42.25 12.95 14.71
C LEU A 499 -43.29 14.06 14.97
N GLY A 500 -43.06 15.29 14.51
CA GLY A 500 -44.07 16.36 14.56
C GLY A 500 -45.35 16.03 13.77
N VAL A 501 -45.23 15.32 12.64
CA VAL A 501 -46.38 14.84 11.85
C VAL A 501 -47.18 13.77 12.60
N LEU A 502 -46.50 12.91 13.38
CA LEU A 502 -47.15 11.87 14.21
C LEU A 502 -47.85 12.44 15.46
N MET A 503 -47.38 13.60 15.94
CA MET A 503 -47.81 14.27 17.16
C MET A 503 -48.73 15.48 16.91
N LEU A 504 -49.25 15.66 15.69
CA LEU A 504 -50.15 16.77 15.34
C LEU A 504 -51.57 16.51 15.85
N GLU A 505 -52.07 17.38 16.72
CA GLU A 505 -53.36 17.27 17.41
C GLU A 505 -54.50 17.96 16.64
N GLY A 506 -54.21 18.95 15.79
CA GLY A 506 -55.23 19.59 14.96
C GLY A 506 -54.69 20.49 13.85
N PHE A 507 -55.53 20.84 12.90
CA PHE A 507 -55.13 21.63 11.71
C PHE A 507 -54.73 23.09 12.00
N GLY A 508 -54.99 23.58 13.21
CA GLY A 508 -54.76 24.97 13.63
C GLY A 508 -53.56 25.19 14.54
N GLU A 509 -52.70 24.20 14.76
CA GLU A 509 -51.56 24.32 15.66
C GLU A 509 -50.41 25.19 15.11
N ASP A 510 -49.75 25.93 15.99
CA ASP A 510 -48.48 26.62 15.71
C ASP A 510 -47.37 25.58 15.56
N VAL A 511 -47.11 25.15 14.33
CA VAL A 511 -46.08 24.16 13.99
C VAL A 511 -44.67 24.55 14.51
N PRO A 512 -44.21 25.82 14.41
CA PRO A 512 -43.01 26.28 15.12
C PRO A 512 -43.01 26.06 16.64
N ALA A 513 -44.13 26.33 17.33
CA ALA A 513 -44.24 26.10 18.78
C ALA A 513 -44.30 24.60 19.13
N GLN A 514 -45.07 23.81 18.38
CA GLN A 514 -45.15 22.35 18.48
C GLN A 514 -43.76 21.72 18.31
N ARG A 515 -42.99 22.17 17.31
CA ARG A 515 -41.60 21.74 17.07
C ARG A 515 -40.68 22.02 18.26
N LYS A 516 -40.76 23.20 18.88
CA LYS A 516 -39.98 23.54 20.09
C LYS A 516 -40.37 22.66 21.29
N LYS A 517 -41.66 22.38 21.47
CA LYS A 517 -42.16 21.49 22.53
C LYS A 517 -41.63 20.05 22.33
N LEU A 518 -41.63 19.57 21.09
CA LEU A 518 -41.08 18.26 20.71
C LEU A 518 -39.57 18.18 20.88
N GLU A 519 -38.83 19.23 20.51
CA GLU A 519 -37.38 19.33 20.72
C GLU A 519 -37.00 19.29 22.21
N ALA A 520 -37.74 20.02 23.06
CA ALA A 520 -37.58 19.96 24.52
C ALA A 520 -37.86 18.56 25.10
N ALA A 521 -38.94 17.92 24.65
CA ALA A 521 -39.31 16.56 25.07
C ALA A 521 -38.28 15.50 24.66
N LEU A 522 -37.75 15.59 23.43
CA LEU A 522 -36.69 14.69 22.94
C LEU A 522 -35.39 14.89 23.73
N ASN A 523 -35.01 16.13 24.02
CA ASN A 523 -33.83 16.43 24.84
C ASN A 523 -33.97 15.86 26.27
N LEU A 524 -35.16 15.91 26.88
CA LEU A 524 -35.43 15.30 28.20
C LEU A 524 -35.30 13.77 28.16
N LEU A 525 -35.83 13.13 27.11
CA LEU A 525 -35.75 11.68 26.92
C LEU A 525 -34.31 11.20 26.63
N GLU A 526 -33.52 11.97 25.90
CA GLU A 526 -32.10 11.68 25.60
C GLU A 526 -31.23 11.80 26.87
N GLN A 527 -31.50 12.83 27.70
CA GLN A 527 -30.87 13.02 29.01
C GLN A 527 -31.17 11.87 29.98
N GLN A 528 -32.43 11.41 30.05
CA GLN A 528 -32.85 10.30 30.91
C GLN A 528 -32.67 8.90 30.27
N THR A 529 -31.89 8.79 29.18
CA THR A 529 -31.57 7.51 28.50
C THR A 529 -32.79 6.67 28.07
N TYR A 530 -33.96 7.27 27.84
CA TYR A 530 -35.10 6.55 27.26
C TYR A 530 -34.99 6.41 25.73
N ILE A 531 -34.21 7.28 25.09
CA ILE A 531 -33.98 7.30 23.65
C ILE A 531 -32.50 7.56 23.34
N GLN A 532 -32.04 7.12 22.17
CA GLN A 532 -30.75 7.50 21.59
C GLN A 532 -30.95 8.43 20.38
N ARG A 533 -29.93 9.26 20.08
CA ARG A 533 -29.90 10.12 18.88
C ARG A 533 -28.72 9.77 17.99
N ASN A 534 -29.01 9.39 16.74
CA ASN A 534 -28.03 9.08 15.70
C ASN A 534 -28.18 10.12 14.57
N GLY A 535 -27.26 11.09 14.50
CA GLY A 535 -27.36 12.23 13.59
C GLY A 535 -28.58 13.11 13.87
N GLU A 536 -29.63 12.96 13.05
CA GLU A 536 -30.95 13.60 13.20
C GLU A 536 -32.09 12.62 13.55
N LEU A 537 -31.78 11.32 13.67
CA LEU A 537 -32.75 10.26 13.98
C LEU A 537 -32.80 10.01 15.49
N TYR A 538 -34.01 9.90 16.04
CA TYR A 538 -34.26 9.54 17.43
C TYR A 538 -34.85 8.12 17.51
N GLU A 539 -34.38 7.29 18.44
CA GLU A 539 -34.80 5.89 18.55
C GLU A 539 -35.08 5.50 20.00
N TYR A 540 -36.19 4.80 20.26
CA TYR A 540 -36.52 4.20 21.56
C TYR A 540 -35.47 3.17 21.98
N LEU A 541 -35.02 3.19 23.23
CA LEU A 541 -34.14 2.18 23.82
C LEU A 541 -34.94 1.12 24.58
N THR A 542 -34.78 -0.16 24.23
CA THR A 542 -35.23 -1.29 25.10
C THR A 542 -34.39 -1.32 26.37
N ASP A 543 -34.85 -2.00 27.43
CA ASP A 543 -34.12 -1.98 28.69
C ASP A 543 -32.69 -2.59 28.56
N GLU A 544 -32.51 -3.65 27.77
CA GLU A 544 -31.16 -4.14 27.39
C GLU A 544 -30.31 -3.09 26.66
N GLU A 545 -30.91 -2.27 25.79
CA GLU A 545 -30.22 -1.19 25.09
C GLU A 545 -29.95 0.05 25.97
N LYS A 546 -30.79 0.29 27.00
CA LYS A 546 -30.60 1.33 28.02
C LYS A 546 -29.44 0.98 28.93
N ASP A 547 -29.42 -0.23 29.48
CA ASP A 547 -28.34 -0.70 30.35
C ASP A 547 -26.99 -0.53 29.63
N ILE A 548 -26.90 -0.97 28.37
CA ILE A 548 -25.72 -0.79 27.51
C ILE A 548 -25.41 0.69 27.25
N GLU A 549 -26.41 1.54 26.97
CA GLU A 549 -26.19 2.97 26.74
C GLU A 549 -25.75 3.72 28.01
N GLU A 550 -26.23 3.33 29.19
CA GLU A 550 -25.78 3.87 30.48
C GLU A 550 -24.37 3.37 30.83
N GLU A 551 -24.04 2.11 30.57
CA GLU A 551 -22.65 1.63 30.70
C GLU A 551 -21.69 2.36 29.73
N ILE A 552 -22.11 2.63 28.49
CA ILE A 552 -21.33 3.46 27.55
C ILE A 552 -21.19 4.89 28.09
N LYS A 553 -22.27 5.53 28.55
CA LYS A 553 -22.23 6.88 29.14
C LYS A 553 -21.34 6.95 30.39
N ASN A 554 -21.30 5.89 31.19
CA ASN A 554 -20.49 5.77 32.40
C ASN A 554 -19.05 5.27 32.14
N THR A 555 -18.73 4.81 30.93
CA THR A 555 -17.37 4.40 30.56
C THR A 555 -16.41 5.59 30.69
N GLU A 556 -15.29 5.40 31.39
CA GLU A 556 -14.24 6.40 31.45
C GLU A 556 -13.52 6.48 30.09
N ALA A 557 -13.36 7.71 29.59
CA ALA A 557 -12.58 8.00 28.39
C ALA A 557 -11.43 8.93 28.82
N GLU A 558 -10.19 8.44 28.71
CA GLU A 558 -9.02 9.23 29.10
C GLU A 558 -8.85 10.43 28.15
N THR A 559 -8.45 11.58 28.69
CA THR A 559 -8.11 12.76 27.87
C THR A 559 -6.97 12.48 26.89
N GLY A 560 -6.13 11.47 27.15
CA GLY A 560 -5.16 10.93 26.20
C GLY A 560 -5.83 10.33 24.96
N ASP A 561 -6.69 9.33 25.14
CA ASP A 561 -7.47 8.68 24.06
C ASP A 561 -8.26 9.69 23.19
N ILE A 562 -8.78 10.76 23.82
CA ILE A 562 -9.52 11.82 23.13
C ILE A 562 -8.57 12.69 22.27
N LEU A 563 -7.39 13.04 22.77
CA LEU A 563 -6.37 13.78 22.01
C LEU A 563 -5.76 12.95 20.87
N ASP A 564 -5.52 11.66 21.09
CA ASP A 564 -5.01 10.74 20.06
C ASP A 564 -6.00 10.58 18.90
N GLU A 565 -7.31 10.65 19.16
CA GLU A 565 -8.33 10.67 18.10
C GLU A 565 -8.47 12.04 17.43
N LEU A 566 -8.26 13.14 18.17
CA LEU A 566 -8.15 14.48 17.58
C LEU A 566 -6.95 14.56 16.61
N GLU A 567 -5.79 13.97 16.94
CA GLU A 567 -4.68 13.87 15.98
C GLU A 567 -5.15 13.15 14.71
N LYS A 568 -5.75 11.95 14.84
CA LYS A 568 -6.21 11.17 13.68
C LYS A 568 -7.20 11.97 12.83
N LEU A 569 -8.24 12.56 13.43
CA LEU A 569 -9.27 13.31 12.70
C LEU A 569 -8.69 14.54 12.00
N LEU A 570 -7.83 15.31 12.66
CA LEU A 570 -7.34 16.59 12.15
C LEU A 570 -6.13 16.41 11.21
N PHE A 571 -5.08 15.72 11.65
CA PHE A 571 -3.84 15.59 10.89
C PHE A 571 -3.87 14.48 9.83
N ASP A 572 -4.41 13.30 10.12
CA ASP A 572 -4.50 12.19 9.15
C ASP A 572 -5.86 12.13 8.42
N GLY A 573 -6.92 12.73 8.99
CA GLY A 573 -8.28 12.75 8.45
C GLY A 573 -8.63 13.97 7.58
N VAL A 574 -8.16 15.17 7.92
CA VAL A 574 -8.39 16.40 7.13
C VAL A 574 -7.11 16.88 6.44
N ILE A 575 -6.03 17.15 7.18
CA ILE A 575 -4.79 17.69 6.60
C ILE A 575 -4.13 16.66 5.66
N LYS A 576 -4.08 15.38 6.06
CA LYS A 576 -3.58 14.18 5.34
C LYS A 576 -2.10 14.19 4.95
N GLN A 577 -1.53 15.35 4.69
CA GLN A 577 -0.19 15.55 4.17
C GLN A 577 0.84 15.56 5.32
N ARG A 578 1.87 14.70 5.24
CA ARG A 578 3.02 14.69 6.17
C ARG A 578 4.18 15.59 5.71
N LYS A 579 4.12 16.05 4.46
CA LYS A 579 4.90 17.17 3.92
C LYS A 579 3.95 17.99 3.06
N ILE A 580 4.08 19.32 3.10
CA ILE A 580 3.23 20.24 2.35
C ILE A 580 3.99 20.73 1.12
N ARG A 581 3.39 20.59 -0.05
CA ARG A 581 4.01 21.01 -1.32
C ARG A 581 3.73 22.49 -1.57
N TYR A 582 4.78 23.30 -1.62
CA TYR A 582 4.71 24.74 -1.90
C TYR A 582 4.64 25.01 -3.41
N GLU A 583 4.34 26.25 -3.80
CA GLU A 583 4.13 26.64 -5.21
C GLU A 583 5.39 26.46 -6.09
N ASN A 584 6.59 26.51 -5.49
CA ASN A 584 7.86 26.16 -6.15
C ASN A 584 8.01 24.67 -6.51
N GLY A 585 7.04 23.83 -6.12
CA GLY A 585 7.03 22.38 -6.39
C GLY A 585 7.81 21.53 -5.37
N GLN A 586 8.34 22.09 -4.29
CA GLN A 586 9.04 21.36 -3.22
C GLN A 586 8.11 20.93 -2.08
N ASP A 587 8.35 19.73 -1.55
CA ASP A 587 7.71 19.21 -0.33
C ASP A 587 8.44 19.65 0.95
N TYR A 588 7.84 20.55 1.74
CA TYR A 588 8.34 20.96 3.05
C TYR A 588 7.78 20.06 4.16
N ALA A 589 8.65 19.48 4.99
CA ALA A 589 8.26 18.71 6.16
C ALA A 589 8.00 19.63 7.37
N TYR A 590 7.08 19.24 8.26
CA TYR A 590 6.69 20.05 9.41
C TYR A 590 6.47 19.20 10.67
N THR A 591 6.63 19.83 11.83
CA THR A 591 6.32 19.25 13.14
C THR A 591 4.82 19.32 13.40
N ARG A 592 4.17 18.18 13.66
CA ARG A 592 2.81 18.14 14.20
C ARG A 592 2.86 18.48 15.69
N LYS A 593 2.08 19.49 16.10
CA LYS A 593 1.82 19.78 17.51
C LYS A 593 0.33 19.89 17.79
N MET A 594 -0.08 19.48 18.98
CA MET A 594 -1.43 19.72 19.52
C MET A 594 -1.32 20.08 20.99
N ASP A 595 -1.94 21.19 21.40
CA ASP A 595 -2.00 21.62 22.81
C ASP A 595 -0.63 21.60 23.52
N ASP A 596 0.36 22.21 22.84
CA ASP A 596 1.80 22.29 23.16
C ASP A 596 2.55 20.94 23.30
N LYS A 597 1.89 19.80 23.05
CA LYS A 597 2.54 18.49 22.86
C LYS A 597 3.08 18.34 21.43
N VAL A 598 4.25 17.71 21.29
CA VAL A 598 4.86 17.35 20.00
C VAL A 598 4.48 15.92 19.62
N LEU A 599 3.91 15.74 18.43
CA LEU A 599 3.33 14.46 17.96
C LEU A 599 4.19 13.77 16.88
N SER A 600 5.03 14.51 16.18
CA SER A 600 5.94 13.99 15.15
C SER A 600 7.41 14.23 15.50
N ARG A 601 8.33 13.76 14.65
CA ARG A 601 9.72 14.25 14.66
C ARG A 601 9.72 15.76 14.47
N GLU A 602 10.60 16.45 15.22
CA GLU A 602 10.80 17.89 15.11
C GLU A 602 11.46 18.26 13.78
N GLN A 603 11.01 19.35 13.18
CA GLN A 603 11.45 19.99 11.94
C GLN A 603 11.45 21.52 12.18
N GLU A 604 12.12 22.31 11.32
CA GLU A 604 12.17 23.78 11.49
C GLU A 604 10.77 24.42 11.51
N LEU A 605 9.88 23.99 10.61
CA LEU A 605 8.48 24.44 10.58
C LEU A 605 7.59 23.58 11.47
N ALA A 606 6.54 24.15 12.04
CA ALA A 606 5.50 23.41 12.75
C ALA A 606 4.07 23.87 12.39
N ILE A 607 3.12 22.95 12.52
CA ILE A 607 1.69 23.25 12.58
C ILE A 607 1.22 22.86 13.99
N HIS A 608 0.83 23.86 14.77
CA HIS A 608 0.28 23.68 16.12
C HIS A 608 -1.23 23.92 16.11
N VAL A 609 -2.01 22.83 16.20
CA VAL A 609 -3.45 22.94 16.42
C VAL A 609 -3.73 23.16 17.90
N VAL A 610 -4.53 24.16 18.22
CA VAL A 610 -4.95 24.51 19.58
C VAL A 610 -6.43 24.18 19.71
N THR A 611 -6.74 23.24 20.60
CA THR A 611 -8.11 22.70 20.80
C THR A 611 -8.78 23.30 22.03
N PRO A 612 -10.11 23.17 22.19
CA PRO A 612 -10.83 23.58 23.40
C PRO A 612 -10.40 22.86 24.70
N LEU A 613 -9.51 21.86 24.64
CA LEU A 613 -8.91 21.19 25.80
C LEU A 613 -7.64 21.89 26.33
N SER A 614 -7.16 22.94 25.64
CA SER A 614 -5.91 23.62 25.99
C SER A 614 -6.08 24.75 27.03
N ASP A 615 -5.08 24.89 27.91
CA ASP A 615 -5.01 25.99 28.86
C ASP A 615 -4.97 27.35 28.14
N ASN A 616 -5.91 28.24 28.49
CA ASN A 616 -6.08 29.57 27.88
C ASN A 616 -6.51 29.56 26.40
N PHE A 617 -7.17 28.50 25.92
CA PHE A 617 -7.80 28.41 24.60
C PHE A 617 -8.51 29.71 24.17
N ASP A 618 -9.46 30.21 24.98
CA ASP A 618 -10.26 31.40 24.67
C ASP A 618 -9.44 32.71 24.57
N ASN A 619 -8.23 32.74 25.14
CA ASN A 619 -7.43 33.97 25.23
C ASN A 619 -6.49 34.11 24.04
N LEU A 620 -7.05 34.54 22.91
CA LEU A 620 -6.30 34.83 21.67
C LEU A 620 -5.08 35.74 21.87
N THR A 621 -5.06 36.61 22.88
CA THR A 621 -3.89 37.44 23.20
C THR A 621 -2.73 36.59 23.71
N VAL A 622 -2.99 35.60 24.58
CA VAL A 622 -2.00 34.60 25.00
C VAL A 622 -1.58 33.72 23.82
N GLN A 623 -2.54 33.31 22.97
CA GLN A 623 -2.25 32.49 21.79
C GLN A 623 -1.29 33.20 20.80
N ARG A 624 -1.46 34.52 20.59
CA ARG A 624 -0.52 35.36 19.83
C ARG A 624 0.84 35.49 20.51
N MET A 625 0.89 35.82 21.79
CA MET A 625 2.15 36.00 22.52
C MET A 625 3.00 34.73 22.56
N GLN A 626 2.38 33.55 22.66
CA GLN A 626 3.08 32.26 22.62
C GLN A 626 3.62 31.89 21.22
N SER A 627 2.99 32.39 20.14
CA SER A 627 3.46 32.23 18.75
C SER A 627 4.66 33.16 18.42
N MET A 628 4.89 34.22 19.21
CA MET A 628 5.95 35.19 18.95
C MET A 628 7.34 34.53 18.95
N GLY A 629 8.10 34.75 17.87
CA GLY A 629 9.45 34.21 17.70
C GLY A 629 9.54 32.70 17.41
N ARG A 630 8.41 31.98 17.31
CA ARG A 630 8.35 30.56 16.92
C ARG A 630 8.00 30.42 15.42
N ASP A 631 8.64 29.47 14.74
CA ASP A 631 8.37 29.13 13.34
C ASP A 631 7.17 28.15 13.22
N GLU A 632 6.04 28.51 13.84
CA GLU A 632 4.84 27.67 13.88
C GLU A 632 3.58 28.39 13.42
N LEU A 633 2.85 27.76 12.50
CA LEU A 633 1.48 28.10 12.17
C LEU A 633 0.58 27.60 13.30
N ARG A 634 0.03 28.53 14.08
CA ARG A 634 -0.94 28.20 15.13
C ARG A 634 -2.35 28.23 14.56
N VAL A 635 -3.07 27.13 14.71
CA VAL A 635 -4.43 26.91 14.19
C VAL A 635 -5.35 26.79 15.41
N VAL A 636 -5.96 27.90 15.82
CA VAL A 636 -6.91 27.92 16.94
C VAL A 636 -8.28 27.54 16.41
N LEU A 637 -8.76 26.36 16.79
CA LEU A 637 -10.09 25.88 16.41
C LEU A 637 -11.19 26.76 17.05
N PRO A 638 -12.37 26.91 16.43
CA PRO A 638 -13.52 27.51 17.11
C PRO A 638 -14.13 26.52 18.12
N ALA A 639 -14.77 27.05 19.16
CA ALA A 639 -15.45 26.23 20.16
C ALA A 639 -16.73 25.58 19.61
N ASP A 640 -16.73 24.24 19.44
CA ASP A 640 -17.94 23.44 19.22
C ASP A 640 -18.08 22.40 20.35
N ALA A 641 -18.94 22.71 21.32
CA ALA A 641 -19.24 21.82 22.44
C ALA A 641 -19.91 20.50 22.00
N ARG A 642 -20.67 20.51 20.88
CA ARG A 642 -21.30 19.30 20.34
C ARG A 642 -20.25 18.39 19.71
N PHE A 643 -19.29 18.94 18.96
CA PHE A 643 -18.17 18.16 18.42
C PHE A 643 -17.38 17.46 19.54
N MET A 644 -17.09 18.15 20.65
CA MET A 644 -16.40 17.55 21.80
C MET A 644 -17.24 16.49 22.52
N GLN A 645 -18.56 16.66 22.62
CA GLN A 645 -19.49 15.66 23.17
C GLN A 645 -19.58 14.42 22.27
N ASP A 646 -19.84 14.61 20.97
CA ASP A 646 -19.96 13.53 19.98
C ASP A 646 -18.64 12.73 19.89
N LEU A 647 -17.48 13.39 19.99
CA LEU A 647 -16.15 12.76 20.06
C LEU A 647 -15.93 11.95 21.34
N THR A 648 -16.29 12.51 22.51
CA THR A 648 -16.17 11.81 23.80
C THR A 648 -17.05 10.56 23.79
N MET A 649 -18.27 10.66 23.26
CA MET A 649 -19.18 9.53 23.11
C MET A 649 -18.66 8.50 22.11
N TYR A 650 -17.98 8.93 21.04
CA TYR A 650 -17.32 8.02 20.10
C TYR A 650 -16.24 7.16 20.78
N LYS A 651 -15.36 7.76 21.60
CA LYS A 651 -14.31 7.02 22.34
C LYS A 651 -14.87 6.11 23.43
N ARG A 652 -15.91 6.56 24.15
CA ARG A 652 -16.66 5.70 25.09
C ARG A 652 -17.24 4.48 24.42
N THR A 653 -17.91 4.67 23.28
CA THR A 653 -18.52 3.59 22.49
C THR A 653 -17.44 2.63 21.97
N GLU A 654 -16.31 3.13 21.46
CA GLU A 654 -15.16 2.30 21.02
C GLU A 654 -14.59 1.45 22.16
N THR A 655 -14.28 2.07 23.30
CA THR A 655 -13.70 1.39 24.47
C THR A 655 -14.64 0.34 25.05
N TYR A 656 -15.94 0.65 25.16
CA TYR A 656 -16.95 -0.28 25.65
C TYR A 656 -17.14 -1.50 24.73
N ILE A 657 -17.25 -1.28 23.41
CA ILE A 657 -17.34 -2.38 22.43
C ILE A 657 -16.08 -3.25 22.47
N ARG A 658 -14.90 -2.64 22.57
CA ARG A 658 -13.62 -3.34 22.70
C ARG A 658 -13.59 -4.26 23.93
N GLN A 659 -14.05 -3.77 25.08
CA GLN A 659 -14.13 -4.54 26.33
C GLN A 659 -15.16 -5.69 26.27
N ASN A 660 -16.36 -5.44 25.74
CA ASN A 660 -17.48 -6.39 25.78
C ASN A 660 -17.63 -7.30 24.54
N SER A 661 -16.71 -7.17 23.58
CA SER A 661 -16.65 -7.95 22.33
C SER A 661 -16.68 -9.48 22.48
N SER A 662 -16.41 -10.01 23.67
CA SER A 662 -16.37 -11.45 23.98
C SER A 662 -17.63 -12.01 24.65
N THR A 663 -18.71 -11.23 24.78
CA THR A 663 -19.96 -11.66 25.45
C THR A 663 -20.60 -12.90 24.79
N PRO A 664 -21.07 -13.90 25.58
CA PRO A 664 -21.76 -15.07 25.06
C PRO A 664 -23.26 -14.83 24.77
N GLN A 665 -23.81 -13.66 25.13
CA GLN A 665 -25.23 -13.34 24.92
C GLN A 665 -25.47 -12.78 23.51
N GLU A 666 -26.32 -13.46 22.73
CA GLU A 666 -26.57 -13.09 21.33
C GLU A 666 -27.35 -11.77 21.18
N SER A 667 -28.24 -11.40 22.12
CA SER A 667 -28.94 -10.11 22.09
C SER A 667 -27.97 -8.95 22.29
N VAL A 668 -27.19 -8.98 23.37
CA VAL A 668 -26.11 -8.02 23.66
C VAL A 668 -25.14 -7.91 22.48
N LYS A 669 -24.72 -9.04 21.89
CA LYS A 669 -23.84 -9.01 20.71
C LYS A 669 -24.48 -8.27 19.52
N ARG A 670 -25.74 -8.53 19.19
CA ARG A 670 -26.46 -7.82 18.12
C ARG A 670 -26.58 -6.32 18.41
N ILE A 671 -26.70 -5.92 19.68
CA ILE A 671 -26.69 -4.50 20.09
C ILE A 671 -25.28 -3.91 19.92
N LEU A 672 -24.22 -4.60 20.33
CA LEU A 672 -22.82 -4.17 20.13
C LEU A 672 -22.48 -3.99 18.65
N ASP A 673 -22.90 -4.93 17.79
CA ASP A 673 -22.71 -4.84 16.33
C ASP A 673 -23.45 -3.61 15.75
N ALA A 674 -24.66 -3.30 16.24
CA ALA A 674 -25.40 -2.10 15.84
C ALA A 674 -24.76 -0.80 16.35
N LYS A 675 -24.31 -0.75 17.62
CA LYS A 675 -23.57 0.38 18.19
C LYS A 675 -22.24 0.62 17.44
N SER A 676 -21.57 -0.45 16.98
CA SER A 676 -20.36 -0.36 16.16
C SER A 676 -20.61 0.32 14.81
N PHE A 677 -21.71 -0.03 14.13
CA PHE A 677 -22.14 0.64 12.91
C PHE A 677 -22.46 2.12 13.15
N GLN A 678 -23.26 2.43 14.17
CA GLN A 678 -23.60 3.81 14.57
C GLN A 678 -22.33 4.63 14.92
N ASN A 679 -21.33 4.02 15.56
CA ASN A 679 -20.07 4.69 15.87
C ASN A 679 -19.22 4.95 14.62
N THR A 680 -19.37 4.14 13.57
CA THR A 680 -18.73 4.35 12.27
C THR A 680 -19.36 5.54 11.54
N GLU A 681 -20.70 5.66 11.55
CA GLU A 681 -21.39 6.85 11.02
C GLU A 681 -21.01 8.11 11.81
N ARG A 682 -20.99 8.04 13.14
CA ARG A 682 -20.51 9.12 14.03
C ARG A 682 -19.08 9.56 13.71
N SER A 683 -18.19 8.64 13.34
CA SER A 683 -16.82 8.94 12.91
C SER A 683 -16.78 9.78 11.62
N ALA A 684 -17.66 9.47 10.66
CA ALA A 684 -17.78 10.24 9.41
C ALA A 684 -18.34 11.66 9.66
N ASP A 685 -19.37 11.79 10.51
CA ASP A 685 -19.92 13.08 10.94
C ASP A 685 -18.86 13.94 11.67
N LEU A 686 -18.06 13.32 12.54
CA LEU A 686 -16.93 13.98 13.20
C LEU A 686 -15.85 14.42 12.19
N GLN A 687 -15.55 13.61 11.16
CA GLN A 687 -14.61 14.00 10.11
C GLN A 687 -15.15 15.16 9.25
N GLU A 688 -16.45 15.22 8.96
CA GLU A 688 -17.10 16.34 8.27
C GLU A 688 -17.03 17.62 9.12
N ARG A 689 -17.40 17.54 10.41
CA ARG A 689 -17.29 18.66 11.36
C ARG A 689 -15.86 19.15 11.50
N ALA A 690 -14.87 18.26 11.59
CA ALA A 690 -13.46 18.63 11.68
C ALA A 690 -12.98 19.49 10.49
N LYS A 691 -13.48 19.24 9.26
CA LYS A 691 -13.22 20.12 8.09
C LYS A 691 -13.81 21.51 8.30
N GLN A 692 -15.04 21.60 8.81
CA GLN A 692 -15.74 22.86 9.05
C GLN A 692 -15.07 23.68 10.16
N LEU A 693 -14.65 23.03 11.25
CA LEU A 693 -13.90 23.65 12.35
C LEU A 693 -12.53 24.18 11.86
N LEU A 694 -11.81 23.43 11.03
CA LEU A 694 -10.57 23.89 10.41
C LEU A 694 -10.79 25.01 9.38
N ALA A 695 -11.92 25.03 8.67
CA ALA A 695 -12.30 26.14 7.78
C ALA A 695 -12.66 27.42 8.54
N GLY A 696 -13.19 27.29 9.77
CA GLY A 696 -13.50 28.40 10.68
C GLY A 696 -12.37 28.78 11.64
N ALA A 697 -11.22 28.08 11.61
CA ALA A 697 -10.12 28.29 12.54
C ALA A 697 -9.38 29.63 12.32
N GLN A 698 -8.96 30.25 13.42
CA GLN A 698 -8.05 31.39 13.38
C GLN A 698 -6.62 30.91 13.16
N LEU A 699 -5.93 31.55 12.22
CA LEU A 699 -4.54 31.26 11.88
C LEU A 699 -3.65 32.38 12.44
N ILE A 700 -2.60 32.01 13.16
CA ILE A 700 -1.66 32.95 13.78
C ILE A 700 -0.22 32.54 13.43
N ILE A 701 0.62 33.50 13.03
CA ILE A 701 2.06 33.33 12.86
C ILE A 701 2.78 34.53 13.48
N ASN A 702 3.79 34.27 14.30
CA ASN A 702 4.67 35.28 14.90
C ASN A 702 3.89 36.46 15.54
N ALA A 703 2.84 36.12 16.29
CA ALA A 703 1.88 37.05 16.93
C ALA A 703 0.97 37.90 16.02
N ALA A 704 0.98 37.68 14.70
CA ALA A 704 0.04 38.29 13.75
C ALA A 704 -1.06 37.31 13.32
N ASP A 705 -2.28 37.81 13.13
CA ASP A 705 -3.41 37.03 12.60
C ASP A 705 -3.35 36.96 11.07
N ILE A 706 -3.74 35.81 10.51
CA ILE A 706 -3.73 35.55 9.07
C ILE A 706 -5.16 35.40 8.56
N ASP A 707 -5.57 36.34 7.70
CA ASP A 707 -6.82 36.26 6.95
C ASP A 707 -6.60 35.53 5.62
N VAL A 708 -7.00 34.26 5.58
CA VAL A 708 -7.12 33.46 4.36
C VAL A 708 -8.61 33.37 3.99
N PRO A 709 -9.00 33.73 2.75
CA PRO A 709 -10.41 33.78 2.36
C PRO A 709 -11.09 32.42 2.51
N ASN A 710 -12.33 32.43 3.01
CA ASN A 710 -13.10 31.24 3.35
C ASN A 710 -13.11 30.21 2.21
N THR A 711 -12.41 29.12 2.46
CA THR A 711 -12.18 27.99 1.54
C THR A 711 -12.18 26.71 2.38
N ASP A 712 -12.15 25.53 1.74
CA ASP A 712 -12.10 24.24 2.45
C ASP A 712 -11.00 24.21 3.53
N GLY A 713 -11.26 23.52 4.65
CA GLY A 713 -10.39 23.53 5.83
C GLY A 713 -8.97 23.03 5.56
N GLN A 714 -8.79 22.05 4.66
CA GLN A 714 -7.45 21.61 4.23
C GLN A 714 -6.76 22.75 3.45
N THR A 715 -7.47 23.38 2.52
CA THR A 715 -6.95 24.50 1.71
C THR A 715 -6.59 25.72 2.57
N ARG A 716 -7.39 26.03 3.60
CA ARG A 716 -7.13 27.13 4.55
C ARG A 716 -5.82 26.93 5.30
N VAL A 717 -5.60 25.73 5.87
CA VAL A 717 -4.36 25.38 6.60
C VAL A 717 -3.15 25.39 5.66
N LEU A 718 -3.27 24.83 4.45
CA LEU A 718 -2.20 24.85 3.45
C LEU A 718 -1.75 26.28 3.09
N LYS A 719 -2.69 27.19 2.86
CA LYS A 719 -2.37 28.62 2.59
C LYS A 719 -1.78 29.35 3.79
N GLY A 720 -2.22 29.02 5.01
CA GLY A 720 -1.55 29.49 6.23
C GLY A 720 -0.09 29.02 6.30
N PHE A 721 0.17 27.76 5.93
CA PHE A 721 1.51 27.19 5.91
C PHE A 721 2.39 27.78 4.79
N PHE A 722 1.80 28.21 3.67
CA PHE A 722 2.51 28.94 2.63
C PHE A 722 3.03 30.29 3.16
N GLN A 723 2.20 31.03 3.93
CA GLN A 723 2.66 32.25 4.59
C GLN A 723 3.69 31.98 5.72
N LEU A 724 3.67 30.79 6.35
CA LEU A 724 4.74 30.37 7.27
C LEU A 724 6.08 30.20 6.54
N ILE A 725 6.07 29.52 5.39
CA ILE A 725 7.26 29.36 4.53
C ILE A 725 7.83 30.74 4.16
N GLU A 726 6.99 31.68 3.70
CA GLU A 726 7.43 33.04 3.36
C GLU A 726 7.98 33.84 4.56
N THR A 727 7.45 33.61 5.77
CA THR A 727 7.84 34.34 6.99
C THR A 727 9.13 33.79 7.60
N THR A 728 9.32 32.47 7.64
CA THR A 728 10.52 31.80 8.19
C THR A 728 11.68 31.76 7.19
N TYR A 729 11.39 31.82 5.89
CA TYR A 729 12.40 31.80 4.80
C TYR A 729 12.30 33.05 3.90
N PRO A 730 12.55 34.26 4.42
CA PRO A 730 12.42 35.51 3.65
C PRO A 730 13.30 35.55 2.38
N ASN A 731 14.47 34.91 2.40
CA ASN A 731 15.37 34.87 1.24
C ASN A 731 14.94 33.82 0.18
N LEU A 732 13.86 33.06 0.39
CA LEU A 732 13.32 32.14 -0.62
C LEU A 732 12.92 32.90 -1.91
N ARG A 733 12.44 34.15 -1.75
CA ARG A 733 12.07 35.06 -2.84
C ARG A 733 13.22 35.40 -3.81
N MET A 734 14.48 35.22 -3.39
CA MET A 734 15.66 35.40 -4.27
C MET A 734 15.67 34.42 -5.46
N LEU A 735 14.97 33.28 -5.35
CA LEU A 735 14.84 32.31 -6.45
C LEU A 735 13.87 32.76 -7.56
N ARG A 736 13.16 33.89 -7.39
CA ARG A 736 12.29 34.55 -8.37
C ARG A 736 11.32 33.59 -9.09
N ASP A 737 10.74 32.68 -8.31
CA ASP A 737 9.74 31.68 -8.73
C ASP A 737 10.17 30.76 -9.89
N VAL A 738 11.48 30.63 -10.13
CA VAL A 738 12.03 29.69 -11.11
C VAL A 738 11.94 28.26 -10.58
N PRO A 739 11.27 27.32 -11.29
CA PRO A 739 11.28 25.91 -10.93
C PRO A 739 12.60 25.27 -11.37
N PHE A 740 13.40 24.80 -10.41
CA PHE A 740 14.66 24.09 -10.64
C PHE A 740 14.46 22.58 -10.46
N SER A 741 14.85 21.76 -11.44
CA SER A 741 14.88 20.30 -11.30
C SER A 741 16.30 19.76 -11.25
N GLU A 742 16.51 18.62 -10.58
CA GLU A 742 17.75 17.84 -10.71
C GLU A 742 18.05 17.45 -12.17
N ALA A 743 17.01 17.34 -13.00
CA ALA A 743 17.14 17.13 -14.44
C ALA A 743 17.84 18.31 -15.13
N ASP A 744 17.64 19.55 -14.68
CA ASP A 744 18.22 20.75 -15.27
C ASP A 744 19.70 20.97 -14.91
N ILE A 745 20.25 20.31 -13.89
CA ILE A 745 21.67 20.46 -13.48
C ILE A 745 22.60 20.34 -14.68
N GLY A 746 22.41 19.30 -15.52
CA GLY A 746 23.21 19.08 -16.72
C GLY A 746 23.03 20.13 -17.82
N LYS A 747 21.86 20.77 -17.90
CA LYS A 747 21.55 21.88 -18.81
C LYS A 747 22.23 23.16 -18.32
N TYR A 748 22.18 23.46 -17.03
CA TYR A 748 22.84 24.63 -16.45
C TYR A 748 24.38 24.54 -16.54
N LEU A 749 24.96 23.36 -16.33
CA LEU A 749 26.40 23.13 -16.58
C LEU A 749 26.81 23.40 -18.04
N ARG A 750 25.97 23.00 -19.02
CA ARG A 750 26.25 23.17 -20.46
C ARG A 750 26.05 24.59 -20.98
N GLN A 751 25.21 25.41 -20.35
CA GLN A 751 24.99 26.81 -20.76
C GLN A 751 26.27 27.67 -20.77
N GLY A 752 27.26 27.33 -19.94
CA GLY A 752 28.59 27.98 -19.98
C GLY A 752 29.47 27.53 -21.14
N GLN A 753 29.28 26.31 -21.65
CA GLN A 753 30.10 25.72 -22.70
C GLN A 753 29.66 26.14 -24.12
N GLU A 754 28.35 26.38 -24.32
CA GLU A 754 27.79 26.72 -25.63
C GLU A 754 27.86 28.23 -25.96
N GLY A 755 28.38 29.07 -25.06
CA GLY A 755 28.45 30.52 -25.25
C GLY A 755 27.09 31.24 -25.32
N LEU A 756 26.00 30.56 -24.97
CA LEU A 756 24.62 31.05 -25.05
C LEU A 756 24.24 32.02 -23.90
N LEU A 757 25.14 32.27 -22.97
CA LEU A 757 25.03 33.38 -22.01
C LEU A 757 25.32 34.70 -22.74
N GLY A 758 24.26 35.32 -23.29
CA GLY A 758 24.34 36.58 -24.03
C GLY A 758 24.90 37.77 -23.22
N ASN A 759 25.10 38.90 -23.90
CA ASN A 759 25.96 40.03 -23.50
C ASN A 759 25.69 40.72 -22.14
N ASP A 760 24.69 40.32 -21.36
CA ASP A 760 24.49 40.70 -19.94
C ASP A 760 25.39 39.88 -18.97
N ALA A 761 26.44 39.23 -19.49
CA ALA A 761 27.24 38.17 -18.85
C ALA A 761 28.06 38.56 -17.60
N THR A 762 27.89 39.77 -17.05
CA THR A 762 28.63 40.25 -15.86
C THR A 762 27.81 40.31 -14.58
N SER A 763 26.47 40.25 -14.64
CA SER A 763 25.63 40.19 -13.43
C SER A 763 25.33 38.76 -12.99
N LEU A 764 25.82 38.39 -11.81
CA LEU A 764 25.34 37.23 -11.05
C LEU A 764 23.93 37.52 -10.51
N SER A 765 23.06 36.50 -10.47
CA SER A 765 21.74 36.59 -9.81
C SER A 765 21.89 36.67 -8.29
N GLU A 766 20.85 37.12 -7.57
CA GLU A 766 20.88 37.18 -6.10
C GLU A 766 21.25 35.83 -5.45
N PRO A 767 20.71 34.66 -5.88
CA PRO A 767 21.15 33.37 -5.37
C PRO A 767 22.62 33.05 -5.67
N GLU A 768 23.09 33.31 -6.89
CA GLU A 768 24.49 33.08 -7.27
C GLU A 768 25.46 33.97 -6.46
N GLN A 769 25.08 35.23 -6.19
CA GLN A 769 25.86 36.14 -5.35
C GLN A 769 25.99 35.63 -3.91
N GLU A 770 24.88 35.20 -3.30
CA GLU A 770 24.88 34.68 -1.92
C GLU A 770 25.67 33.36 -1.79
N LEU A 771 25.48 32.41 -2.73
CA LEU A 771 26.28 31.17 -2.76
C LEU A 771 27.78 31.49 -2.88
N LEU A 772 28.16 32.38 -3.82
CA LEU A 772 29.55 32.76 -4.04
C LEU A 772 30.13 33.52 -2.85
N ALA A 773 29.38 34.42 -2.23
CA ALA A 773 29.79 35.18 -1.05
C ALA A 773 30.06 34.26 0.15
N PHE A 774 29.22 33.24 0.37
CA PHE A 774 29.46 32.24 1.42
C PHE A 774 30.74 31.42 1.15
N ILE A 775 30.92 30.92 -0.08
CA ILE A 775 32.12 30.16 -0.48
C ILE A 775 33.39 31.02 -0.34
N GLN A 776 33.37 32.27 -0.80
CA GLN A 776 34.49 33.22 -0.65
C GLN A 776 34.78 33.57 0.81
N THR A 777 33.76 33.76 1.63
CA THR A 777 33.92 34.09 3.06
C THR A 777 34.57 32.94 3.81
N ASN A 778 34.07 31.71 3.63
CA ASN A 778 34.65 30.52 4.23
C ASN A 778 36.09 30.29 3.77
N ALA A 779 36.39 30.45 2.47
CA ALA A 779 37.74 30.33 1.94
C ALA A 779 38.71 31.34 2.57
N ARG A 780 38.29 32.62 2.71
CA ARG A 780 39.06 33.65 3.44
C ARG A 780 39.24 33.33 4.92
N SER A 781 38.33 32.56 5.52
CA SER A 781 38.41 32.09 6.91
C SER A 781 39.18 30.77 7.09
N GLY A 782 39.70 30.15 6.01
CA GLY A 782 40.34 28.83 6.06
C GLY A 782 39.37 27.65 6.29
N VAL A 783 38.05 27.88 6.15
CA VAL A 783 37.01 26.87 6.36
C VAL A 783 36.74 26.13 5.06
N ARG A 784 36.99 24.80 5.05
CA ARG A 784 36.70 23.91 3.91
C ARG A 784 35.19 23.84 3.66
N THR A 785 34.71 24.54 2.62
CA THR A 785 33.31 24.44 2.18
C THR A 785 33.13 23.18 1.33
N THR A 786 32.08 22.41 1.62
CA THR A 786 31.63 21.27 0.81
C THR A 786 30.21 21.48 0.28
N VAL A 787 29.81 20.73 -0.75
CA VAL A 787 28.42 20.76 -1.26
C VAL A 787 27.42 20.46 -0.15
N LYS A 788 27.72 19.50 0.73
CA LYS A 788 26.92 19.23 1.93
C LYS A 788 26.81 20.44 2.87
N SER A 789 27.91 21.14 3.15
CA SER A 789 27.86 22.35 4.01
C SER A 789 27.13 23.53 3.36
N LEU A 790 27.09 23.57 2.02
CA LEU A 790 26.31 24.54 1.25
C LEU A 790 24.82 24.24 1.40
N LEU A 791 24.40 22.99 1.17
CA LEU A 791 23.03 22.53 1.40
C LEU A 791 22.58 22.81 2.84
N GLU A 792 23.34 22.36 3.84
CA GLU A 792 23.03 22.60 5.25
C GLU A 792 22.97 24.09 5.66
N ARG A 793 23.52 25.01 4.86
CA ARG A 793 23.43 26.46 5.09
C ARG A 793 22.19 27.07 4.42
N PHE A 794 21.88 26.69 3.19
CA PHE A 794 20.84 27.32 2.37
C PHE A 794 19.48 26.61 2.44
N GLU A 795 19.41 25.36 2.91
CA GLU A 795 18.16 24.66 3.23
C GLU A 795 17.53 25.13 4.55
N ARG A 796 18.31 25.76 5.45
CA ARG A 796 17.89 26.17 6.80
C ARG A 796 17.26 27.57 6.86
N LYS A 797 16.73 27.89 8.04
CA LYS A 797 16.14 29.19 8.42
C LYS A 797 16.91 30.40 7.87
N SER A 798 16.16 31.41 7.42
CA SER A 798 16.54 32.55 6.55
C SER A 798 16.39 32.27 5.05
N TYR A 799 16.85 31.12 4.53
CA TYR A 799 16.85 30.83 3.08
C TYR A 799 15.80 29.81 2.66
N GLY A 800 15.75 28.63 3.29
CA GLY A 800 14.76 27.59 2.96
C GLY A 800 14.78 27.11 1.50
N TRP A 801 15.89 27.31 0.80
CA TRP A 801 16.04 26.92 -0.60
C TRP A 801 16.07 25.41 -0.71
N TYR A 802 15.47 24.88 -1.78
CA TYR A 802 15.35 23.45 -1.99
C TYR A 802 16.58 22.89 -2.70
N TYR A 803 16.93 21.64 -2.38
CA TYR A 803 18.08 20.87 -2.88
C TYR A 803 18.40 21.12 -4.38
N ALA A 804 17.39 20.98 -5.25
CA ALA A 804 17.55 21.19 -6.69
C ALA A 804 17.89 22.65 -7.06
N ALA A 805 17.32 23.65 -6.39
CA ALA A 805 17.65 25.06 -6.61
C ALA A 805 19.09 25.39 -6.18
N ILE A 806 19.54 24.86 -5.03
CA ILE A 806 20.92 25.06 -4.56
C ILE A 806 21.91 24.45 -5.56
N LEU A 807 21.66 23.21 -6.00
CA LEU A 807 22.51 22.53 -6.99
C LEU A 807 22.47 23.20 -8.38
N CYS A 808 21.34 23.77 -8.81
CA CYS A 808 21.25 24.45 -10.10
C CYS A 808 21.95 25.82 -10.11
N ASN A 809 21.81 26.63 -9.05
CA ASN A 809 22.54 27.90 -8.93
C ASN A 809 24.04 27.66 -8.72
N LEU A 810 24.41 26.58 -8.03
CA LEU A 810 25.79 26.11 -7.95
C LEU A 810 26.32 25.64 -9.33
N ALA A 811 25.53 24.92 -10.12
CA ALA A 811 25.87 24.54 -11.49
C ALA A 811 26.06 25.75 -12.41
N LEU A 812 25.27 26.81 -12.25
CA LEU A 812 25.47 28.09 -12.94
C LEU A 812 26.77 28.78 -12.52
N LEU A 813 27.16 28.74 -11.23
CA LEU A 813 28.45 29.26 -10.78
C LEU A 813 29.65 28.49 -11.38
N PHE A 814 29.50 27.18 -11.64
CA PHE A 814 30.49 26.40 -12.40
C PHE A 814 30.51 26.79 -13.87
N ALA A 815 29.35 26.88 -14.52
CA ALA A 815 29.23 27.31 -15.91
C ALA A 815 29.81 28.72 -16.16
N ARG A 816 29.81 29.59 -15.14
CA ARG A 816 30.40 30.95 -15.17
C ARG A 816 31.86 31.03 -14.68
N GLY A 817 32.51 29.92 -14.36
CA GLY A 817 33.92 29.90 -13.93
C GLY A 817 34.21 30.67 -12.63
N LYS A 818 33.27 30.69 -11.68
CA LYS A 818 33.42 31.41 -10.38
C LYS A 818 33.79 30.50 -9.21
N VAL A 819 33.63 29.19 -9.35
CA VAL A 819 33.90 28.16 -8.33
C VAL A 819 34.52 26.95 -9.03
N GLU A 820 35.33 26.17 -8.31
CA GLU A 820 35.92 24.90 -8.74
C GLU A 820 35.47 23.77 -7.77
N VAL A 821 34.99 22.62 -8.28
CA VAL A 821 34.77 21.42 -7.44
C VAL A 821 36.05 20.61 -7.40
N ARG A 822 36.46 20.18 -6.21
CA ARG A 822 37.42 19.08 -6.05
C ARG A 822 36.86 17.91 -5.28
N GLN A 823 37.20 16.70 -5.73
CA GLN A 823 36.97 15.46 -5.00
C GLN A 823 38.31 14.77 -4.80
N ASP A 824 38.67 14.50 -3.54
CA ASP A 824 39.93 13.85 -3.15
C ASP A 824 41.17 14.50 -3.81
N SER A 825 41.18 15.84 -3.78
CA SER A 825 42.15 16.76 -4.39
C SER A 825 42.15 16.89 -5.93
N ASN A 826 41.38 16.06 -6.66
CA ASN A 826 41.25 16.18 -8.11
C ASN A 826 40.11 17.14 -8.49
N PRO A 827 40.28 18.03 -9.49
CA PRO A 827 39.16 18.82 -10.03
C PRO A 827 38.14 17.93 -10.76
N LEU A 828 36.87 18.29 -10.69
CA LEU A 828 35.78 17.63 -11.43
C LEU A 828 35.22 18.53 -12.54
N GLU A 829 35.19 18.00 -13.76
CA GLU A 829 34.72 18.70 -14.95
C GLU A 829 33.70 17.84 -15.74
N GLY A 830 32.89 18.49 -16.58
CA GLY A 830 31.97 17.82 -17.52
C GLY A 830 31.02 16.78 -16.91
N ASP A 831 30.91 15.63 -17.59
CA ASP A 831 30.06 14.49 -17.20
C ASP A 831 30.33 13.98 -15.76
N LEU A 832 31.57 14.06 -15.28
CA LEU A 832 31.93 13.63 -13.94
C LEU A 832 31.38 14.60 -12.88
N LEU A 833 31.43 15.91 -13.18
CA LEU A 833 30.81 16.93 -12.34
C LEU A 833 29.28 16.77 -12.28
N GLU A 834 28.60 16.53 -13.41
CA GLU A 834 27.13 16.29 -13.42
C GLU A 834 26.75 15.05 -12.59
N ARG A 835 27.51 13.95 -12.73
CA ARG A 835 27.29 12.70 -11.98
C ARG A 835 27.56 12.86 -10.48
N SER A 836 28.63 13.54 -10.10
CA SER A 836 28.96 13.77 -8.68
C SER A 836 28.01 14.76 -8.01
N LEU A 837 27.55 15.82 -8.70
CA LEU A 837 26.54 16.74 -8.17
C LEU A 837 25.17 16.07 -7.99
N ARG A 838 24.81 15.06 -8.81
CA ARG A 838 23.60 14.24 -8.60
C ARG A 838 23.76 13.14 -7.54
N ASN A 839 24.98 12.83 -7.10
CA ASN A 839 25.22 11.76 -6.13
C ASN A 839 25.30 12.31 -4.70
N THR A 840 24.19 12.24 -3.95
CA THR A 840 24.10 12.73 -2.56
C THR A 840 25.18 12.16 -1.63
N ASN A 841 25.66 10.93 -1.88
CA ASN A 841 26.75 10.33 -1.08
C ASN A 841 28.11 11.02 -1.32
N ALA A 842 28.33 11.63 -2.48
CA ALA A 842 29.56 12.37 -2.79
C ALA A 842 29.57 13.77 -2.15
N HIS A 843 28.41 14.37 -1.84
CA HIS A 843 28.31 15.77 -1.42
C HIS A 843 29.13 16.14 -0.18
N ALA A 844 29.47 15.17 0.67
CA ALA A 844 30.34 15.38 1.82
C ALA A 844 31.85 15.43 1.47
N THR A 845 32.27 14.82 0.35
CA THR A 845 33.67 14.85 -0.13
C THR A 845 33.92 15.96 -1.13
N LEU A 846 32.91 16.35 -1.93
CA LEU A 846 32.96 17.47 -2.88
C LEU A 846 33.26 18.80 -2.19
N VAL A 847 34.44 19.36 -2.45
CA VAL A 847 34.93 20.64 -1.94
C VAL A 847 34.62 21.76 -2.93
N LEU A 848 34.27 22.93 -2.41
CA LEU A 848 33.99 24.14 -3.18
C LEU A 848 35.09 25.17 -2.92
N GLU A 849 35.90 25.46 -3.94
CA GLU A 849 36.92 26.52 -3.90
C GLU A 849 36.52 27.69 -4.80
N PRO A 850 36.59 28.95 -4.36
CA PRO A 850 36.30 30.10 -5.22
C PRO A 850 37.43 30.28 -6.25
N GLN A 851 37.07 30.50 -7.51
CA GLN A 851 38.04 30.71 -8.57
C GLN A 851 38.65 32.12 -8.46
N ILE A 852 39.97 32.20 -8.37
CA ILE A 852 40.71 33.47 -8.31
C ILE A 852 40.63 34.13 -9.68
N GLU A 853 40.01 35.31 -9.75
CA GLU A 853 40.02 36.15 -10.95
C GLU A 853 41.31 36.96 -11.01
N PHE A 854 42.12 36.73 -12.05
CA PHE A 854 43.37 37.45 -12.28
C PHE A 854 43.11 38.68 -13.15
N SER A 855 43.75 39.80 -12.82
CA SER A 855 43.56 41.05 -13.59
C SER A 855 44.15 40.93 -14.99
N ALA A 856 43.55 41.63 -15.97
CA ALA A 856 44.07 41.68 -17.33
C ALA A 856 45.52 42.21 -17.42
N SER A 857 45.96 42.99 -16.43
CA SER A 857 47.36 43.40 -16.24
C SER A 857 48.30 42.24 -15.89
N GLN A 858 47.89 41.33 -15.00
CA GLN A 858 48.70 40.16 -14.62
C GLN A 858 48.82 39.16 -15.78
N VAL A 859 47.74 38.97 -16.55
CA VAL A 859 47.76 38.10 -17.74
C VAL A 859 48.64 38.67 -18.86
N ARG A 860 48.77 40.00 -18.96
CA ARG A 860 49.73 40.64 -19.88
C ARG A 860 51.17 40.45 -19.44
N ALA A 861 51.50 40.83 -18.19
CA ALA A 861 52.86 40.67 -17.67
C ALA A 861 53.39 39.23 -17.83
N LEU A 862 52.55 38.22 -17.57
CA LEU A 862 52.93 36.82 -17.79
C LEU A 862 53.11 36.44 -19.28
N LYS A 863 52.36 37.04 -20.22
CA LYS A 863 52.59 36.87 -21.67
C LYS A 863 53.88 37.54 -22.13
N ASP A 864 54.16 38.72 -21.61
CA ASP A 864 55.34 39.50 -21.94
C ASP A 864 56.59 38.73 -21.44
N PHE A 865 56.59 38.29 -20.17
CA PHE A 865 57.60 37.37 -19.62
C PHE A 865 57.73 36.07 -20.44
N TYR A 866 56.62 35.43 -20.82
CA TYR A 866 56.68 34.20 -21.61
C TYR A 866 57.36 34.44 -22.97
N ALA A 867 57.02 35.53 -23.65
CA ALA A 867 57.63 35.88 -24.93
C ALA A 867 59.15 36.12 -24.80
N ASP A 868 59.58 36.81 -23.75
CA ASP A 868 61.00 37.09 -23.52
C ASP A 868 61.77 35.86 -23.02
N PHE A 869 61.18 35.04 -22.14
CA PHE A 869 61.80 33.85 -21.58
C PHE A 869 61.82 32.66 -22.55
N VAL A 870 60.76 32.42 -23.32
CA VAL A 870 60.70 31.32 -24.31
C VAL A 870 61.23 31.76 -25.68
N GLY A 871 61.01 33.01 -26.10
CA GLY A 871 61.36 33.53 -27.42
C GLY A 871 60.24 33.44 -28.46
N GLU A 872 59.07 32.93 -28.08
CA GLU A 872 57.87 32.80 -28.94
C GLU A 872 56.61 33.26 -28.17
N PRO A 873 55.58 33.81 -28.84
CA PRO A 873 54.39 34.30 -28.16
C PRO A 873 53.50 33.15 -27.64
N ALA A 874 53.06 33.25 -26.38
CA ALA A 874 52.20 32.25 -25.74
C ALA A 874 50.91 31.97 -26.53
N SER A 875 50.59 30.69 -26.71
CA SER A 875 49.40 30.23 -27.41
C SER A 875 48.12 30.47 -26.61
N SER A 876 48.18 30.45 -25.28
CA SER A 876 47.01 30.67 -24.44
C SER A 876 46.69 32.14 -24.18
N ASN A 877 45.40 32.47 -24.17
CA ASN A 877 44.86 33.76 -23.73
C ASN A 877 44.26 33.70 -22.31
N GLU A 878 44.16 32.51 -21.70
CA GLU A 878 43.52 32.31 -20.41
C GLU A 878 44.56 32.21 -19.28
N ALA A 879 44.38 32.99 -18.22
CA ALA A 879 45.35 33.16 -17.13
C ALA A 879 45.95 31.84 -16.59
N ARG A 880 45.11 30.87 -16.20
CA ARG A 880 45.56 29.59 -15.63
C ARG A 880 46.25 28.68 -16.65
N ALA A 881 45.80 28.71 -17.91
CA ALA A 881 46.39 27.92 -18.98
C ALA A 881 47.74 28.50 -19.42
N LEU A 882 47.84 29.83 -19.55
CA LEU A 882 49.09 30.56 -19.77
C LEU A 882 50.12 30.30 -18.63
N ALA A 883 49.67 30.25 -17.38
CA ALA A 883 50.54 29.91 -16.25
C ALA A 883 51.04 28.46 -16.30
N ARG A 884 50.22 27.49 -16.75
CA ARG A 884 50.68 26.11 -17.02
C ARG A 884 51.66 26.06 -18.19
N GLU A 885 51.33 26.73 -19.29
CA GLU A 885 52.19 26.86 -20.48
C GLU A 885 53.58 27.44 -20.12
N THR A 886 53.63 28.43 -19.23
CA THR A 886 54.87 29.01 -18.68
C THR A 886 55.62 28.01 -17.78
N ILE A 887 54.92 27.36 -16.85
CA ILE A 887 55.51 26.33 -15.97
C ILE A 887 56.12 25.18 -16.79
N ASP A 888 55.41 24.71 -17.81
CA ASP A 888 55.82 23.55 -18.59
C ASP A 888 56.97 23.91 -19.55
N ALA A 889 56.99 25.12 -20.13
CA ALA A 889 58.16 25.63 -20.85
C ALA A 889 59.41 25.80 -19.95
N ILE A 890 59.24 26.21 -18.68
CA ILE A 890 60.34 26.26 -17.70
C ILE A 890 60.81 24.84 -17.35
N LYS A 891 59.93 23.85 -17.23
CA LYS A 891 60.31 22.44 -17.02
C LYS A 891 61.02 21.83 -18.23
N GLU A 892 60.56 22.11 -19.45
CA GLU A 892 61.28 21.68 -20.67
C GLU A 892 62.68 22.29 -20.69
N MET A 893 62.83 23.57 -20.31
CA MET A 893 64.15 24.19 -20.15
C MET A 893 64.98 23.59 -19.00
N GLU A 894 64.38 23.20 -17.86
CA GLU A 894 65.05 22.46 -16.78
C GLU A 894 65.55 21.09 -17.29
N ILE A 895 64.73 20.36 -18.05
CA ILE A 895 65.06 19.05 -18.61
C ILE A 895 66.18 19.17 -19.66
N ASP A 896 66.07 20.11 -20.60
CA ASP A 896 67.10 20.45 -21.58
C ASP A 896 68.45 20.75 -20.91
N LEU A 897 68.44 21.55 -19.83
CA LEU A 897 69.64 21.94 -19.11
C LEU A 897 70.15 20.84 -18.19
N ALA A 898 69.29 19.94 -17.69
CA ALA A 898 69.68 18.75 -16.94
C ALA A 898 70.34 17.70 -17.85
N GLU A 899 69.88 17.52 -19.10
CA GLU A 899 70.55 16.66 -20.08
C GLU A 899 71.95 17.20 -20.42
N LEU A 900 72.07 18.52 -20.63
CA LEU A 900 73.37 19.16 -20.83
C LEU A 900 74.26 19.01 -19.58
N HIS A 901 73.74 19.29 -18.38
CA HIS A 901 74.46 19.12 -17.12
C HIS A 901 74.91 17.67 -16.86
N GLY A 902 74.14 16.66 -17.30
CA GLY A 902 74.58 15.27 -17.31
C GLY A 902 75.89 15.02 -18.08
N GLN A 903 76.23 15.90 -19.03
CA GLN A 903 77.48 15.88 -19.79
C GLN A 903 78.64 16.63 -19.08
N LYS A 904 78.50 17.05 -17.82
CA LYS A 904 79.54 17.75 -17.01
C LYS A 904 80.87 16.97 -16.86
N VAL A 905 80.84 15.64 -16.95
CA VAL A 905 82.05 14.79 -17.01
C VAL A 905 82.80 14.93 -18.34
N GLN A 906 82.10 15.30 -19.41
CA GLN A 906 82.62 15.51 -20.77
C GLN A 906 82.99 16.97 -21.04
N TYR A 907 82.29 17.89 -20.37
CA TYR A 907 82.40 19.35 -20.51
C TYR A 907 82.35 20.00 -19.11
N PRO A 908 83.49 20.12 -18.39
CA PRO A 908 83.53 20.61 -17.02
C PRO A 908 82.83 21.97 -16.80
N PHE A 909 82.89 22.84 -17.82
CA PHE A 909 82.24 24.15 -17.84
C PHE A 909 80.71 24.12 -17.65
N LEU A 910 80.04 22.97 -17.89
CA LEU A 910 78.60 22.82 -17.65
C LEU A 910 78.24 22.82 -16.16
N GLY A 911 79.24 22.85 -15.25
CA GLY A 911 79.03 23.18 -13.84
C GLY A 911 78.43 24.58 -13.60
N VAL A 912 78.57 25.53 -14.54
CA VAL A 912 77.92 26.85 -14.42
C VAL A 912 76.38 26.74 -14.42
N LEU A 913 75.82 25.61 -14.90
CA LEU A 913 74.38 25.32 -14.82
C LEU A 913 73.90 24.92 -13.41
N ASP A 914 74.79 24.61 -12.44
CA ASP A 914 74.41 24.17 -11.08
C ASP A 914 73.44 25.16 -10.41
N GLY A 915 73.73 26.46 -10.47
CA GLY A 915 72.88 27.50 -9.89
C GLY A 915 71.61 27.77 -10.69
N VAL A 916 71.69 27.70 -12.02
CA VAL A 916 70.55 27.94 -12.92
C VAL A 916 69.49 26.85 -12.76
N LEU A 917 69.90 25.57 -12.71
CA LEU A 917 69.00 24.45 -12.48
C LEU A 917 68.31 24.53 -11.11
N ALA A 918 69.01 25.02 -10.08
CA ALA A 918 68.39 25.26 -8.77
C ALA A 918 67.27 26.33 -8.85
N THR A 919 67.53 27.48 -9.48
CA THR A 919 66.53 28.54 -9.66
C THR A 919 65.35 28.10 -10.52
N LEU A 920 65.59 27.46 -11.66
CA LEU A 920 64.51 26.95 -12.53
C LEU A 920 63.63 25.94 -11.80
N LYS A 921 64.23 25.01 -11.03
CA LYS A 921 63.49 24.00 -10.26
C LYS A 921 62.66 24.60 -9.13
N GLU A 922 63.18 25.62 -8.43
CA GLU A 922 62.46 26.34 -7.38
C GLU A 922 61.25 27.10 -7.94
N VAL A 923 61.39 27.67 -9.15
CA VAL A 923 60.32 28.38 -9.87
C VAL A 923 59.30 27.40 -10.48
N ALA A 924 59.75 26.32 -11.11
CA ALA A 924 58.89 25.27 -11.69
C ALA A 924 58.03 24.52 -10.66
N ALA A 925 58.43 24.55 -9.38
CA ALA A 925 57.67 24.02 -8.26
C ALA A 925 56.56 24.96 -7.74
N GLN A 926 56.51 26.22 -8.20
CA GLN A 926 55.50 27.19 -7.75
C GLN A 926 54.13 26.92 -8.38
N SER A 927 53.07 27.36 -7.69
CA SER A 927 51.69 27.17 -8.18
C SER A 927 51.38 28.07 -9.39
N PRO A 928 50.46 27.68 -10.29
CA PRO A 928 50.02 28.55 -11.41
C PRO A 928 49.47 29.92 -10.99
N ALA A 929 49.07 30.11 -9.73
CA ALA A 929 48.68 31.42 -9.21
C ALA A 929 49.89 32.33 -8.97
N TRP A 930 51.01 31.79 -8.48
CA TRP A 930 52.25 32.52 -8.21
C TRP A 930 52.83 33.17 -9.47
N PHE A 931 52.74 32.46 -10.60
CA PHE A 931 53.13 32.99 -11.92
C PHE A 931 52.35 34.24 -12.35
N LEU A 932 51.15 34.45 -11.78
CA LEU A 932 50.30 35.61 -12.05
C LEU A 932 50.37 36.68 -10.94
N THR A 933 51.01 36.42 -9.79
CA THR A 933 51.02 37.33 -8.62
C THR A 933 52.39 37.80 -8.18
N ASP A 934 53.43 36.96 -8.26
CA ASP A 934 54.73 37.19 -7.63
C ASP A 934 55.93 36.95 -8.56
N LEU A 935 55.71 36.44 -9.78
CA LEU A 935 56.75 36.19 -10.80
C LEU A 935 57.64 37.40 -11.07
N SER A 936 57.09 38.61 -11.06
CA SER A 936 57.84 39.87 -11.29
C SER A 936 58.86 40.23 -10.20
N ARG A 937 59.08 39.35 -9.21
CA ARG A 937 60.23 39.40 -8.28
C ARG A 937 61.38 38.46 -8.67
N ALA A 938 61.15 37.52 -9.58
CA ALA A 938 62.12 36.53 -10.07
C ALA A 938 62.39 36.67 -11.58
N GLU A 939 61.51 37.37 -12.30
CA GLU A 939 61.59 37.75 -13.72
C GLU A 939 62.98 38.21 -14.15
N ASP A 940 63.52 39.28 -13.55
CA ASP A 940 64.87 39.79 -13.84
C ASP A 940 65.94 38.69 -13.70
N GLN A 941 65.91 37.90 -12.63
CA GLN A 941 66.89 36.84 -12.35
C GLN A 941 66.80 35.68 -13.35
N LEU A 942 65.60 35.36 -13.83
CA LEU A 942 65.37 34.32 -14.83
C LEU A 942 65.82 34.76 -16.24
N LEU A 943 65.61 36.03 -16.58
CA LEU A 943 66.07 36.62 -17.84
C LEU A 943 67.59 36.84 -17.84
N ASP A 944 68.19 37.31 -16.75
CA ASP A 944 69.66 37.38 -16.58
C ASP A 944 70.30 35.98 -16.70
N ALA A 945 69.73 34.97 -16.03
CA ALA A 945 70.20 33.59 -16.16
C ALA A 945 70.06 33.08 -17.60
N LYS A 946 69.01 33.48 -18.32
CA LYS A 946 68.81 33.16 -19.73
C LYS A 946 69.92 33.75 -20.60
N GLU A 947 70.06 35.08 -20.61
CA GLU A 947 70.99 35.78 -21.50
C GLU A 947 72.47 35.50 -21.19
N GLN A 948 72.82 35.43 -19.90
CA GLN A 948 74.23 35.35 -19.49
C GLN A 948 74.78 33.91 -19.43
N ILE A 949 73.90 32.91 -19.26
CA ILE A 949 74.31 31.51 -19.04
C ILE A 949 73.59 30.55 -19.99
N ILE A 950 72.26 30.48 -19.98
CA ILE A 950 71.49 29.44 -20.71
C ILE A 950 71.74 29.55 -22.20
N ASP A 951 71.42 30.69 -22.82
CA ASP A 951 71.52 30.84 -24.27
C ASP A 951 72.97 30.78 -24.77
N PRO A 952 73.98 31.36 -24.09
CA PRO A 952 75.38 31.14 -24.44
C PRO A 952 75.82 29.66 -24.38
N VAL A 953 75.41 28.90 -23.35
CA VAL A 953 75.74 27.47 -23.22
C VAL A 953 74.99 26.61 -24.24
N ARG A 954 73.67 26.84 -24.43
CA ARG A 954 72.88 26.12 -25.44
C ARG A 954 73.37 26.44 -26.85
N ARG A 955 73.77 27.70 -27.13
CA ARG A 955 74.40 28.11 -28.39
C ARG A 955 75.75 27.43 -28.57
N PHE A 956 76.61 27.43 -27.55
CA PHE A 956 77.91 26.74 -27.61
C PHE A 956 77.76 25.27 -27.98
N MET A 957 76.91 24.55 -27.24
CA MET A 957 76.66 23.12 -27.39
C MET A 957 75.97 22.75 -28.72
N LYS A 958 75.27 23.69 -29.35
CA LYS A 958 74.69 23.56 -30.71
C LYS A 958 75.61 24.09 -31.83
N SER A 959 76.78 24.65 -31.51
CA SER A 959 77.68 25.30 -32.48
C SER A 959 78.87 24.43 -32.89
N PRO A 960 79.58 24.76 -33.99
CA PRO A 960 80.86 24.15 -34.34
C PRO A 960 81.96 24.29 -33.28
N GLN A 961 81.82 25.19 -32.30
CA GLN A 961 82.81 25.34 -31.21
C GLN A 961 82.85 24.08 -30.32
N LYS A 962 81.72 23.40 -30.12
CA LYS A 962 81.65 22.09 -29.46
C LYS A 962 82.57 21.09 -30.16
N GLY A 963 82.52 21.01 -31.49
CA GLY A 963 83.38 20.11 -32.28
C GLY A 963 84.88 20.40 -32.15
N ILE A 964 85.28 21.66 -31.95
CA ILE A 964 86.69 22.02 -31.70
C ILE A 964 87.09 21.62 -30.28
N TYR A 965 86.22 21.82 -29.29
CA TYR A 965 86.45 21.38 -27.90
C TYR A 965 86.52 19.84 -27.80
N ASP A 966 85.66 19.13 -28.54
CA ASP A 966 85.70 17.67 -28.65
C ASP A 966 86.99 17.18 -29.32
N GLN A 967 87.46 17.85 -30.38
CA GLN A 967 88.75 17.55 -31.02
C GLN A 967 89.94 17.80 -30.07
N ALA A 968 89.91 18.89 -29.28
CA ALA A 968 90.91 19.14 -28.25
C ALA A 968 90.93 18.03 -27.19
N ARG A 969 89.77 17.70 -26.64
CA ARG A 969 89.65 16.66 -25.60
C ARG A 969 90.03 15.27 -26.12
N LEU A 970 89.62 14.91 -27.34
CA LEU A 970 90.00 13.64 -27.96
C LEU A 970 91.50 13.56 -28.27
N LEU A 971 92.12 14.65 -28.74
CA LEU A 971 93.56 14.67 -28.97
C LEU A 971 94.35 14.48 -27.67
N VAL A 972 93.93 15.18 -26.60
CA VAL A 972 94.51 15.01 -25.26
C VAL A 972 94.29 13.60 -24.73
N GLN A 973 93.12 12.98 -24.93
CA GLN A 973 92.84 11.61 -24.45
C GLN A 973 93.55 10.51 -25.27
N GLU A 974 93.69 10.65 -26.59
CA GLU A 974 94.38 9.63 -27.40
C GLU A 974 95.91 9.73 -27.34
N GLN A 975 96.47 10.92 -27.14
CA GLN A 975 97.89 11.19 -27.37
C GLN A 975 98.66 11.64 -26.12
N GLN A 976 98.05 11.57 -24.93
CA GLN A 976 98.68 11.97 -23.65
C GLN A 976 100.07 11.35 -23.46
N ASP A 977 100.21 10.05 -23.75
CA ASP A 977 101.48 9.32 -23.61
C ASP A 977 102.53 9.72 -24.67
N ASN A 978 102.09 10.23 -25.83
CA ASN A 978 102.98 10.71 -26.89
C ASN A 978 103.44 12.17 -26.66
N PHE A 979 102.77 12.95 -25.79
CA PHE A 979 103.19 14.31 -25.44
C PHE A 979 104.59 14.38 -24.79
N ALA A 980 105.06 13.28 -24.19
CA ALA A 980 106.43 13.16 -23.69
C ALA A 980 107.53 13.21 -24.79
N TYR A 981 107.14 13.19 -26.07
CA TYR A 981 108.04 13.20 -27.22
C TYR A 981 107.84 14.41 -28.15
N VAL A 982 107.10 15.44 -27.71
CA VAL A 982 106.71 16.65 -28.47
C VAL A 982 106.90 17.91 -27.61
N ASP A 983 106.88 19.11 -28.19
CA ASP A 983 107.09 20.38 -27.47
C ASP A 983 105.94 20.69 -26.49
N SER A 984 106.31 20.99 -25.24
CA SER A 984 105.38 21.31 -24.16
C SER A 984 104.61 22.61 -24.36
N ALA A 985 105.14 23.55 -25.16
CA ALA A 985 104.52 24.86 -25.40
C ALA A 985 103.24 24.79 -26.24
N GLU A 986 103.10 23.77 -27.10
CA GLU A 986 101.88 23.57 -27.90
C GLU A 986 100.81 22.81 -27.09
N VAL A 987 101.23 21.96 -26.14
CA VAL A 987 100.33 21.14 -25.32
C VAL A 987 99.61 21.97 -24.24
N SER A 988 100.30 22.93 -23.61
CA SER A 988 99.74 23.70 -22.47
C SER A 988 98.49 24.51 -22.84
N VAL A 989 98.52 25.24 -23.96
CA VAL A 989 97.41 26.11 -24.39
C VAL A 989 96.12 25.31 -24.65
N ILE A 990 96.24 24.07 -25.13
CA ILE A 990 95.11 23.17 -25.36
C ILE A 990 94.53 22.70 -24.01
N LEU A 991 95.37 22.41 -23.02
CA LEU A 991 94.94 22.03 -21.67
C LEU A 991 94.26 23.20 -20.94
N ASP A 992 94.79 24.42 -21.06
CA ASP A 992 94.23 25.61 -20.42
C ASP A 992 92.79 25.91 -20.90
N VAL A 993 92.53 25.83 -22.21
CA VAL A 993 91.17 26.07 -22.77
C VAL A 993 90.21 24.91 -22.49
N LEU A 994 90.72 23.69 -22.27
CA LEU A 994 89.90 22.58 -21.75
C LEU A 994 89.52 22.78 -20.27
N ALA A 995 90.33 23.53 -19.51
CA ALA A 995 90.12 23.81 -18.08
C ALA A 995 89.29 25.07 -17.78
N ASP A 996 89.04 25.95 -18.76
CA ASP A 996 88.22 27.15 -18.55
C ASP A 996 86.77 26.81 -18.16
N ALA A 997 86.21 27.59 -17.24
CA ALA A 997 84.83 27.46 -16.77
C ALA A 997 83.80 28.15 -17.68
N LYS A 998 84.24 29.01 -18.63
CA LYS A 998 83.40 29.73 -19.60
C LYS A 998 84.01 29.78 -21.02
N PRO A 999 84.39 28.65 -21.65
CA PRO A 999 85.05 28.62 -22.95
C PRO A 999 84.19 29.12 -24.13
N TRP A 1000 82.91 29.42 -23.89
CA TRP A 1000 82.04 30.12 -24.84
C TRP A 1000 82.23 31.65 -24.86
N GLN A 1001 83.04 32.22 -23.95
CA GLN A 1001 83.31 33.65 -23.88
C GLN A 1001 84.60 34.02 -24.63
N GLY A 1002 84.47 34.89 -25.63
CA GLY A 1002 85.59 35.33 -26.47
C GLY A 1002 85.92 34.36 -27.61
N ASN A 1003 87.12 34.52 -28.19
CA ASN A 1003 87.49 33.86 -29.45
C ASN A 1003 88.57 32.76 -29.28
N GLN A 1004 88.83 32.33 -28.05
CA GLN A 1004 89.91 31.39 -27.68
C GLN A 1004 89.88 30.09 -28.50
N LEU A 1005 88.69 29.46 -28.64
CA LEU A 1005 88.56 28.19 -29.38
C LEU A 1005 88.85 28.30 -30.89
N GLN A 1006 88.77 29.49 -31.50
CA GLN A 1006 89.26 29.65 -32.88
C GLN A 1006 90.79 29.60 -32.95
N GLN A 1007 91.49 30.06 -31.91
CA GLN A 1007 92.96 30.04 -31.83
C GLN A 1007 93.47 28.63 -31.52
N VAL A 1008 92.83 27.92 -30.58
CA VAL A 1008 93.15 26.52 -30.23
C VAL A 1008 93.16 25.61 -31.46
N ARG A 1009 92.23 25.79 -32.41
CA ARG A 1009 92.17 24.95 -33.63
C ARG A 1009 93.48 24.91 -34.41
N GLN A 1010 94.19 26.04 -34.53
CA GLN A 1010 95.47 26.08 -35.26
C GLN A 1010 96.57 25.29 -34.53
N GLN A 1011 96.54 25.27 -33.19
CA GLN A 1011 97.50 24.52 -32.39
C GLN A 1011 97.15 23.02 -32.29
N LEU A 1012 95.87 22.64 -32.36
CA LEU A 1012 95.46 21.24 -32.54
C LEU A 1012 96.02 20.65 -33.84
N GLU A 1013 95.90 21.39 -34.95
CA GLU A 1013 96.39 20.96 -36.26
C GLU A 1013 97.93 20.88 -36.30
N ALA A 1014 98.65 21.73 -35.54
CA ALA A 1014 100.11 21.66 -35.37
C ALA A 1014 100.55 20.46 -34.52
N LEU A 1015 99.98 20.30 -33.32
CA LEU A 1015 100.31 19.23 -32.38
C LEU A 1015 100.04 17.83 -32.98
N GLN A 1016 98.96 17.69 -33.77
CA GLN A 1016 98.69 16.46 -34.53
C GLN A 1016 99.79 16.11 -35.54
N GLN A 1017 100.31 17.10 -36.28
CA GLN A 1017 101.39 16.88 -37.25
C GLN A 1017 102.70 16.51 -36.55
N ALA A 1018 103.03 17.17 -35.44
CA ALA A 1018 104.22 16.87 -34.65
C ALA A 1018 104.21 15.40 -34.16
N ILE A 1019 103.11 14.96 -33.54
CA ILE A 1019 102.93 13.57 -33.07
C ILE A 1019 103.02 12.57 -34.23
N ALA A 1020 102.29 12.81 -35.33
CA ALA A 1020 102.28 11.91 -36.49
C ALA A 1020 103.68 11.74 -37.12
N SER A 1021 104.48 12.81 -37.16
CA SER A 1021 105.84 12.77 -37.70
C SER A 1021 106.77 11.85 -36.89
N GLN A 1022 106.71 11.94 -35.56
CA GLN A 1022 107.56 11.16 -34.67
C GLN A 1022 107.15 9.68 -34.62
N LEU A 1023 105.85 9.41 -34.72
CA LEU A 1023 105.27 8.07 -34.77
C LEU A 1023 105.70 7.32 -36.04
N ALA A 1024 105.66 7.98 -37.20
CA ALA A 1024 106.08 7.40 -38.48
C ALA A 1024 107.58 7.02 -38.51
N ASN A 1025 108.44 7.83 -37.90
CA ASN A 1025 109.87 7.55 -37.77
C ASN A 1025 110.12 6.22 -37.03
N GLU A 1026 109.41 6.00 -35.92
CA GLU A 1026 109.58 4.82 -35.06
C GLU A 1026 108.98 3.54 -35.66
N GLN A 1027 107.87 3.64 -36.40
CA GLN A 1027 107.34 2.51 -37.19
C GLN A 1027 108.37 2.06 -38.24
N SER A 1028 108.91 2.99 -39.02
CA SER A 1028 109.91 2.70 -40.07
C SER A 1028 111.17 2.03 -39.51
N ALA A 1029 111.69 2.52 -38.38
CA ALA A 1029 112.84 1.92 -37.70
C ALA A 1029 112.55 0.54 -37.08
N SER A 1030 111.29 0.19 -36.87
CA SER A 1030 110.87 -1.08 -36.26
C SER A 1030 110.55 -2.16 -37.30
N GLU A 1031 110.00 -1.79 -38.47
CA GLU A 1031 109.79 -2.73 -39.58
C GLU A 1031 111.11 -3.25 -40.14
N GLN A 1032 112.11 -2.37 -40.33
CA GLN A 1032 113.43 -2.74 -40.87
C GLN A 1032 114.11 -3.86 -40.05
N LEU A 1033 114.02 -3.79 -38.71
CA LEU A 1033 114.58 -4.82 -37.82
C LEU A 1033 113.81 -6.16 -37.93
N LEU A 1034 112.50 -6.13 -38.16
CA LEU A 1034 111.71 -7.34 -38.42
C LEU A 1034 111.99 -7.95 -39.80
N ASP A 1035 112.33 -7.16 -40.82
CA ASP A 1035 112.83 -7.66 -42.10
C ASP A 1035 114.17 -8.38 -41.95
N GLU A 1036 115.12 -7.81 -41.20
CA GLU A 1036 116.41 -8.46 -40.92
C GLU A 1036 116.26 -9.78 -40.15
N LEU A 1037 115.39 -9.84 -39.14
CA LEU A 1037 115.15 -11.07 -38.38
C LEU A 1037 114.46 -12.14 -39.23
N GLU A 1038 113.50 -11.77 -40.09
CA GLU A 1038 112.80 -12.75 -40.94
C GLU A 1038 113.75 -13.46 -41.91
N GLN A 1039 114.67 -12.71 -42.53
CA GLN A 1039 115.71 -13.26 -43.40
C GLN A 1039 116.63 -14.24 -42.65
N ARG A 1040 116.95 -13.97 -41.38
CA ARG A 1040 117.76 -14.87 -40.54
C ARG A 1040 117.05 -16.19 -40.21
N LEU A 1041 115.71 -16.19 -40.01
CA LEU A 1041 114.98 -17.44 -39.79
C LEU A 1041 114.90 -18.29 -41.07
N GLN A 1042 114.64 -17.66 -42.22
CA GLN A 1042 114.55 -18.36 -43.50
C GLN A 1042 115.88 -19.00 -43.92
N GLY A 1043 117.01 -18.45 -43.46
CA GLY A 1043 118.35 -19.02 -43.65
C GLY A 1043 118.75 -20.15 -42.68
N ALA A 1044 117.90 -20.54 -41.72
CA ALA A 1044 118.24 -21.55 -40.72
C ALA A 1044 118.21 -22.99 -41.27
N GLU A 1045 119.10 -23.85 -40.77
CA GLU A 1045 119.13 -25.27 -41.14
C GLU A 1045 117.79 -25.96 -40.85
N GLY A 1046 117.33 -26.80 -41.78
CA GLY A 1046 116.03 -27.47 -41.71
C GLY A 1046 114.88 -26.68 -42.35
N TYR A 1047 114.92 -25.33 -42.32
CA TYR A 1047 113.86 -24.50 -42.92
C TYR A 1047 113.56 -24.84 -44.38
N PRO A 1048 114.56 -25.06 -45.28
CA PRO A 1048 114.28 -25.38 -46.69
C PRO A 1048 113.54 -26.72 -46.89
N ALA A 1049 113.72 -27.67 -45.96
CA ALA A 1049 113.19 -29.04 -46.04
C ALA A 1049 111.79 -29.21 -45.43
N LEU A 1050 111.26 -28.16 -44.79
CA LEU A 1050 109.86 -28.13 -44.34
C LEU A 1050 108.89 -28.05 -45.53
N ALA A 1051 107.69 -28.59 -45.36
CA ALA A 1051 106.56 -28.31 -46.26
C ALA A 1051 106.21 -26.81 -46.25
N GLU A 1052 105.65 -26.29 -47.34
CA GLU A 1052 105.30 -24.86 -47.45
C GLU A 1052 104.30 -24.42 -46.36
N ASP A 1053 103.32 -25.27 -46.04
CA ASP A 1053 102.38 -25.11 -44.92
C ASP A 1053 103.10 -24.84 -43.57
N HIS A 1054 104.28 -25.42 -43.35
CA HIS A 1054 105.08 -25.21 -42.15
C HIS A 1054 106.00 -23.98 -42.26
N LYS A 1055 106.40 -23.57 -43.47
CA LYS A 1055 107.16 -22.34 -43.72
C LYS A 1055 106.27 -21.11 -43.54
N GLU A 1056 105.05 -21.11 -44.08
CA GLU A 1056 104.04 -20.07 -43.81
C GLU A 1056 103.77 -19.94 -42.32
N LEU A 1057 103.68 -21.06 -41.59
CA LEU A 1057 103.44 -21.07 -40.14
C LEU A 1057 104.62 -20.50 -39.31
N LEU A 1058 105.80 -20.35 -39.91
CA LEU A 1058 107.00 -19.75 -39.34
C LEU A 1058 107.25 -18.30 -39.82
N SER A 1059 106.83 -17.91 -41.02
CA SER A 1059 106.92 -16.53 -41.53
C SER A 1059 105.74 -15.64 -41.12
N ALA A 1060 104.53 -16.22 -41.00
CA ALA A 1060 103.31 -15.49 -40.60
C ALA A 1060 103.46 -14.64 -39.32
N PRO A 1061 104.21 -15.03 -38.28
CA PRO A 1061 104.48 -14.18 -37.12
C PRO A 1061 105.19 -12.85 -37.45
N PHE A 1062 106.13 -12.82 -38.41
CA PHE A 1062 106.82 -11.59 -38.81
C PHE A 1062 105.89 -10.68 -39.60
N LEU A 1063 105.12 -11.25 -40.53
CA LEU A 1063 104.06 -10.56 -41.25
C LEU A 1063 103.01 -9.97 -40.28
N GLN A 1064 102.61 -10.75 -39.28
CA GLN A 1064 101.68 -10.33 -38.24
C GLN A 1064 102.29 -9.21 -37.36
N ALA A 1065 103.57 -9.29 -37.00
CA ALA A 1065 104.26 -8.24 -36.24
C ALA A 1065 104.39 -6.93 -37.04
N LYS A 1066 104.79 -6.99 -38.31
CA LYS A 1066 104.84 -5.83 -39.22
C LYS A 1066 103.45 -5.19 -39.41
N GLN A 1067 102.40 -6.00 -39.50
CA GLN A 1067 101.02 -5.51 -39.51
C GLN A 1067 100.60 -4.89 -38.17
N GLN A 1068 100.99 -5.47 -37.03
CA GLN A 1068 100.72 -4.93 -35.71
C GLN A 1068 101.38 -3.57 -35.49
N LEU A 1069 102.64 -3.38 -35.93
CA LEU A 1069 103.36 -2.10 -35.84
C LEU A 1069 102.62 -0.96 -36.58
N LYS A 1070 102.17 -1.20 -37.82
CA LYS A 1070 101.45 -0.21 -38.64
C LYS A 1070 100.16 0.29 -38.00
N GLY A 1071 99.52 -0.53 -37.15
CA GLY A 1071 98.32 -0.17 -36.42
C GLY A 1071 98.56 0.55 -35.07
N GLN A 1072 99.80 0.63 -34.57
CA GLN A 1072 100.06 1.25 -33.26
C GLN A 1072 100.00 2.77 -33.33
N LYS A 1073 99.23 3.38 -32.41
CA LYS A 1073 99.22 4.84 -32.18
C LYS A 1073 100.29 5.34 -31.19
N LEU A 1074 100.96 4.45 -30.45
CA LEU A 1074 101.81 4.81 -29.32
C LEU A 1074 103.29 4.49 -29.59
N ILE A 1075 104.15 5.51 -29.49
CA ILE A 1075 105.59 5.42 -29.73
C ILE A 1075 106.26 4.39 -28.78
N ALA A 1076 105.84 4.36 -27.52
CA ALA A 1076 106.34 3.40 -26.54
C ALA A 1076 105.98 1.94 -26.89
N VAL A 1077 104.78 1.70 -27.42
CA VAL A 1077 104.29 0.35 -27.76
C VAL A 1077 104.97 -0.19 -29.01
N ILE A 1078 105.26 0.66 -30.00
CA ILE A 1078 106.06 0.32 -31.19
C ILE A 1078 107.44 -0.23 -30.77
N ARG A 1079 108.12 0.48 -29.87
CA ARG A 1079 109.43 0.09 -29.34
C ARG A 1079 109.38 -1.20 -28.52
N ASP A 1080 108.37 -1.38 -27.66
CA ASP A 1080 108.21 -2.61 -26.87
C ASP A 1080 107.91 -3.82 -27.76
N GLN A 1081 106.97 -3.71 -28.71
CA GLN A 1081 106.62 -4.79 -29.64
C GLN A 1081 107.83 -5.25 -30.45
N ARG A 1082 108.64 -4.32 -30.97
CA ARG A 1082 109.89 -4.62 -31.69
C ARG A 1082 110.85 -5.43 -30.82
N ASN A 1083 111.19 -4.91 -29.63
CA ASN A 1083 112.12 -5.56 -28.71
C ASN A 1083 111.61 -6.94 -28.26
N ARG A 1084 110.30 -7.04 -27.96
CA ARG A 1084 109.66 -8.29 -27.51
C ARG A 1084 109.63 -9.35 -28.61
N PHE A 1085 109.47 -8.96 -29.87
CA PHE A 1085 109.55 -9.90 -30.99
C PHE A 1085 110.96 -10.51 -31.07
N GLU A 1086 111.99 -9.66 -31.06
CA GLU A 1086 113.41 -10.03 -31.08
C GLU A 1086 113.81 -10.94 -29.91
N GLU A 1087 113.42 -10.60 -28.69
CA GLU A 1087 113.86 -11.30 -27.49
C GLU A 1087 113.02 -12.53 -27.09
N GLN A 1088 111.73 -12.59 -27.45
CA GLN A 1088 110.81 -13.64 -26.96
C GLN A 1088 110.21 -14.50 -28.07
N GLN A 1089 109.72 -13.90 -29.16
CA GLN A 1089 109.03 -14.66 -30.20
C GLN A 1089 110.01 -15.32 -31.17
N TYR A 1090 111.03 -14.58 -31.64
CA TYR A 1090 112.04 -15.11 -32.55
C TYR A 1090 112.72 -16.40 -32.04
N PRO A 1091 113.13 -16.53 -30.75
CA PRO A 1091 113.61 -17.80 -30.19
C PRO A 1091 112.59 -18.94 -30.21
N GLN A 1092 111.30 -18.66 -30.01
CA GLN A 1092 110.25 -19.70 -30.01
C GLN A 1092 109.98 -20.26 -31.41
N LEU A 1093 110.16 -19.45 -32.46
CA LEU A 1093 110.05 -19.92 -33.84
C LEU A 1093 111.17 -20.90 -34.19
N LEU A 1094 112.40 -20.68 -33.68
CA LEU A 1094 113.50 -21.63 -33.78
C LEU A 1094 113.18 -22.96 -33.05
N ILE A 1095 112.60 -22.92 -31.85
CA ILE A 1095 112.14 -24.15 -31.16
C ILE A 1095 111.06 -24.88 -31.99
N LYS A 1096 110.10 -24.15 -32.55
CA LYS A 1096 108.96 -24.72 -33.28
C LYS A 1096 109.39 -25.37 -34.61
N LEU A 1097 110.35 -24.75 -35.29
CA LEU A 1097 111.05 -25.30 -36.46
C LEU A 1097 111.65 -26.68 -36.16
N GLU A 1098 112.29 -26.86 -35.00
CA GLU A 1098 112.82 -28.16 -34.57
C GLU A 1098 111.74 -29.18 -34.14
N GLN A 1099 110.65 -28.73 -33.51
CA GLN A 1099 109.59 -29.60 -33.02
C GLN A 1099 108.76 -30.23 -34.16
N LEU A 1100 108.58 -29.53 -35.28
CA LEU A 1100 107.80 -30.00 -36.44
C LEU A 1100 108.44 -31.19 -37.20
N ALA A 1101 109.50 -31.80 -36.64
CA ALA A 1101 110.16 -33.01 -37.11
C ALA A 1101 109.93 -34.27 -36.21
N ARG A 1102 108.87 -34.34 -35.35
CA ARG A 1102 108.63 -35.43 -34.33
C ARG A 1102 107.11 -35.78 -34.04
N PRO A 1103 106.70 -36.85 -33.26
CA PRO A 1103 105.29 -37.36 -33.07
C PRO A 1103 104.73 -37.61 -31.61
N LYS A 1104 103.45 -38.08 -31.41
CA LYS A 1104 102.72 -38.41 -30.09
C LYS A 1104 101.51 -39.44 -30.21
N SER A 1105 100.71 -39.74 -29.13
CA SER A 1105 99.87 -41.01 -28.94
C SER A 1105 98.43 -40.92 -28.25
N PRO A 1106 97.58 -42.01 -28.15
CA PRO A 1106 96.11 -42.01 -27.77
C PRO A 1106 95.58 -42.94 -26.58
N GLN A 1107 94.24 -43.06 -26.33
CA GLN A 1107 93.54 -43.65 -25.11
C GLN A 1107 92.09 -44.33 -25.28
N VAL A 1108 90.94 -43.64 -24.96
CA VAL A 1108 89.44 -43.94 -25.09
C VAL A 1108 88.59 -44.37 -23.82
N GLU A 1109 87.29 -43.94 -23.65
CA GLU A 1109 86.41 -44.16 -22.44
C GLU A 1109 84.85 -44.58 -22.56
N PRO A 1110 83.74 -43.80 -22.34
CA PRO A 1110 82.61 -44.16 -21.38
C PRO A 1110 81.06 -44.11 -21.80
N PRO A 1111 80.06 -44.52 -20.92
CA PRO A 1111 78.61 -44.83 -21.25
C PRO A 1111 77.43 -44.04 -20.52
N LYS A 1112 76.12 -44.46 -20.65
CA LYS A 1112 74.80 -43.82 -20.19
C LYS A 1112 73.60 -44.83 -20.01
N PRO A 1113 72.34 -44.48 -19.53
CA PRO A 1113 71.09 -44.44 -20.38
C PRO A 1113 69.85 -43.61 -19.83
N SER A 1114 68.60 -43.79 -20.37
CA SER A 1114 67.32 -43.09 -19.97
C SER A 1114 65.97 -43.82 -20.28
N ASP A 1115 64.87 -43.37 -19.63
CA ASP A 1115 63.39 -43.51 -19.86
C ASP A 1115 62.62 -44.88 -19.87
N GLN A 1116 61.79 -45.13 -18.83
CA GLN A 1116 60.35 -45.55 -18.89
C GLN A 1116 59.70 -45.62 -17.45
N PRO A 1117 58.36 -45.77 -17.28
CA PRO A 1117 57.67 -45.45 -16.02
C PRO A 1117 57.55 -46.58 -14.96
N GLU A 1118 57.17 -46.18 -13.73
CA GLU A 1118 56.84 -46.98 -12.53
C GLU A 1118 57.95 -47.86 -11.87
N SER A 1119 58.70 -47.24 -10.94
CA SER A 1119 59.31 -47.80 -9.69
C SER A 1119 60.51 -48.82 -9.68
N THR A 1120 61.60 -48.39 -8.99
CA THR A 1120 62.59 -49.12 -8.11
C THR A 1120 63.93 -49.81 -8.58
N ASP A 1121 65.09 -49.16 -8.26
CA ASP A 1121 66.45 -49.57 -7.70
C ASP A 1121 67.72 -50.16 -8.47
N GLY A 1122 68.97 -49.59 -8.26
CA GLY A 1122 70.38 -50.12 -8.60
C GLY A 1122 71.69 -49.16 -8.57
N PRO A 1123 73.03 -49.61 -8.56
CA PRO A 1123 74.34 -48.83 -8.23
C PRO A 1123 75.64 -48.69 -9.25
N LEU A 1124 76.84 -47.98 -8.98
CA LEU A 1124 77.93 -47.36 -9.95
C LEU A 1124 79.53 -47.06 -9.59
N HIS A 1125 80.56 -46.73 -10.51
CA HIS A 1125 82.11 -46.41 -10.40
C HIS A 1125 82.96 -45.86 -11.72
N VAL A 1126 84.28 -45.44 -12.03
CA VAL A 1126 85.67 -44.77 -11.58
C VAL A 1126 86.82 -44.39 -12.73
N PRO A 1127 88.01 -43.62 -12.56
CA PRO A 1127 89.00 -42.96 -13.62
C PRO A 1127 90.66 -42.89 -13.55
N VAL A 1128 91.52 -42.15 -14.42
CA VAL A 1128 93.11 -42.19 -14.63
C VAL A 1128 94.14 -40.90 -14.85
N ARG A 1129 95.31 -40.83 -15.67
CA ARG A 1129 96.62 -39.93 -15.56
C ARG A 1129 97.70 -39.64 -16.81
N ASP A 1130 98.79 -38.74 -16.78
CA ASP A 1130 99.85 -38.32 -17.90
C ASP A 1130 101.38 -37.70 -17.61
N VAL A 1131 102.26 -37.09 -18.57
CA VAL A 1131 103.83 -36.84 -18.62
C VAL A 1131 104.62 -35.47 -19.17
N ALA A 1132 105.93 -35.38 -19.73
CA ALA A 1132 106.91 -34.15 -19.92
C ALA A 1132 108.18 -34.05 -21.01
N GLU A 1133 109.12 -32.98 -21.11
CA GLU A 1133 110.07 -32.55 -22.31
C GLU A 1133 111.52 -31.73 -22.22
N THR A 1134 112.06 -31.00 -23.29
CA THR A 1134 113.46 -30.36 -23.62
C THR A 1134 113.56 -28.78 -23.87
N ARG A 1135 114.75 -28.09 -24.08
CA ARG A 1135 114.94 -26.57 -24.16
C ARG A 1135 116.05 -25.92 -25.08
N ILE A 1136 116.04 -24.58 -25.25
CA ILE A 1136 117.06 -23.68 -25.91
C ILE A 1136 117.54 -22.55 -24.96
N VAL A 1137 118.78 -22.04 -25.14
CA VAL A 1137 119.44 -20.96 -24.36
C VAL A 1137 120.10 -19.93 -25.31
N GLN A 1138 120.15 -18.63 -24.97
CA GLN A 1138 120.87 -17.62 -25.77
C GLN A 1138 122.33 -17.43 -25.34
N SER A 1139 123.22 -17.25 -26.32
CA SER A 1139 124.66 -16.98 -26.23
C SER A 1139 125.03 -15.99 -25.13
N ARG A 1140 124.42 -14.80 -25.17
CA ARG A 1140 124.61 -13.68 -24.24
C ARG A 1140 124.26 -13.98 -22.77
N HIS A 1141 123.54 -15.06 -22.50
CA HIS A 1141 123.21 -15.49 -21.13
C HIS A 1141 124.16 -16.57 -20.59
N ILE A 1142 125.01 -17.17 -21.42
CA ILE A 1142 125.95 -18.21 -21.00
C ILE A 1142 127.22 -17.56 -20.43
N LYS A 1143 127.36 -17.58 -19.11
CA LYS A 1143 128.49 -16.94 -18.42
C LYS A 1143 129.81 -17.68 -18.65
N VAL A 1144 130.71 -17.04 -19.38
CA VAL A 1144 132.09 -17.50 -19.61
C VAL A 1144 132.94 -17.31 -18.35
N GLY A 1145 133.50 -18.39 -17.82
CA GLY A 1145 134.31 -18.39 -16.60
C GLY A 1145 135.76 -18.00 -16.82
N TYR A 1146 136.03 -16.82 -17.39
CA TYR A 1146 137.39 -16.31 -17.55
C TYR A 1146 137.82 -15.42 -16.36
N ALA A 1147 139.10 -15.48 -15.99
CA ALA A 1147 139.61 -14.91 -14.74
C ALA A 1147 140.07 -13.44 -14.84
N LYS A 1148 140.29 -12.91 -16.05
CA LYS A 1148 140.73 -11.52 -16.27
C LYS A 1148 139.54 -10.68 -16.80
N PRO A 1149 139.37 -9.42 -16.37
CA PRO A 1149 138.29 -8.55 -16.83
C PRO A 1149 138.53 -7.91 -18.21
N TRP A 1150 139.75 -8.04 -18.77
CA TRP A 1150 140.13 -7.52 -20.09
C TRP A 1150 140.93 -8.58 -20.85
N LEU A 1151 140.97 -8.45 -22.18
CA LEU A 1151 141.83 -9.24 -23.08
C LEU A 1151 142.85 -8.29 -23.70
N THR A 1152 144.15 -8.56 -23.52
CA THR A 1152 145.24 -7.63 -23.86
C THR A 1152 146.35 -8.25 -24.73
N SER A 1153 146.34 -9.57 -24.91
CA SER A 1153 147.19 -10.29 -25.88
C SER A 1153 146.38 -11.31 -26.67
N GLU A 1154 146.92 -11.72 -27.81
CA GLU A 1154 146.38 -12.81 -28.66
C GLU A 1154 146.20 -14.10 -27.85
N THR A 1155 147.16 -14.42 -26.97
CA THR A 1155 147.06 -15.54 -26.03
C THR A 1155 145.93 -15.41 -24.99
N GLU A 1156 145.54 -14.19 -24.59
CA GLU A 1156 144.38 -13.99 -23.70
C GLU A 1156 143.06 -14.12 -24.45
N LEU A 1157 143.03 -13.70 -25.72
CA LEU A 1157 141.89 -13.92 -26.61
C LEU A 1157 141.65 -15.42 -26.83
N ASP A 1158 142.70 -16.19 -27.13
CA ASP A 1158 142.61 -17.65 -27.28
C ASP A 1158 142.14 -18.34 -25.98
N GLU A 1159 142.70 -17.96 -24.83
CA GLU A 1159 142.23 -18.47 -23.53
C GLU A 1159 140.75 -18.17 -23.27
N TYR A 1160 140.27 -16.96 -23.63
CA TYR A 1160 138.86 -16.60 -23.48
C TYR A 1160 137.97 -17.39 -24.43
N LEU A 1161 138.38 -17.55 -25.70
CA LEU A 1161 137.64 -18.29 -26.71
C LEU A 1161 137.51 -19.78 -26.35
N ASP A 1162 138.56 -20.42 -25.81
CA ASP A 1162 138.45 -21.80 -25.32
C ASP A 1162 137.57 -21.89 -24.05
N LYS A 1163 137.56 -20.88 -23.16
CA LYS A 1163 136.60 -20.82 -22.03
C LYS A 1163 135.16 -20.58 -22.46
N GLN A 1164 134.94 -19.78 -23.50
CA GLN A 1164 133.62 -19.56 -24.10
C GLN A 1164 133.12 -20.84 -24.78
N ARG A 1165 134.01 -21.53 -25.50
CA ARG A 1165 133.78 -22.84 -26.12
C ARG A 1165 133.45 -23.92 -25.09
N GLU A 1166 134.16 -24.01 -23.97
CA GLU A 1166 133.79 -24.89 -22.85
C GLU A 1166 132.38 -24.56 -22.31
N ALA A 1167 132.07 -23.28 -22.08
CA ALA A 1167 130.80 -22.87 -21.51
C ALA A 1167 129.62 -23.18 -22.46
N TRP A 1168 129.79 -22.97 -23.77
CA TRP A 1168 128.77 -23.27 -24.77
C TRP A 1168 128.64 -24.79 -25.02
N LEU A 1169 129.76 -25.53 -25.07
CA LEU A 1169 129.74 -27.00 -25.14
C LEU A 1169 129.01 -27.63 -23.94
N LYS A 1170 129.11 -27.04 -22.76
CA LYS A 1170 128.45 -27.54 -21.54
C LYS A 1170 126.92 -27.47 -21.63
N GLU A 1171 126.37 -26.40 -22.19
CA GLU A 1171 124.92 -26.30 -22.46
C GLU A 1171 124.49 -27.27 -23.57
N ILE A 1172 125.30 -27.42 -24.63
CA ILE A 1172 125.03 -28.39 -25.71
C ILE A 1172 125.04 -29.83 -25.17
N GLN A 1173 125.96 -30.17 -24.27
CA GLN A 1173 126.04 -31.47 -23.62
C GLN A 1173 124.91 -31.71 -22.60
N ALA A 1174 124.28 -30.65 -22.07
CA ALA A 1174 123.05 -30.76 -21.28
C ALA A 1174 121.79 -31.02 -22.14
N GLY A 1175 121.93 -31.09 -23.47
CA GLY A 1175 120.83 -31.28 -24.41
C GLY A 1175 120.12 -29.98 -24.80
N ASN A 1176 120.64 -28.82 -24.38
CA ASN A 1176 120.15 -27.52 -24.83
C ASN A 1176 120.79 -27.15 -26.17
N ARG A 1177 120.23 -26.16 -26.88
CA ARG A 1177 120.91 -25.51 -28.03
C ARG A 1177 121.22 -24.05 -27.69
N VAL A 1178 122.33 -23.55 -28.24
CA VAL A 1178 122.79 -22.18 -28.05
C VAL A 1178 122.41 -21.34 -29.27
N GLN A 1179 121.48 -20.41 -29.10
CA GLN A 1179 121.16 -19.39 -30.09
C GLN A 1179 122.21 -18.27 -30.01
N ILE A 1180 122.91 -18.01 -31.12
CA ILE A 1180 123.95 -16.98 -31.23
C ILE A 1180 123.32 -15.59 -31.31
#